data_AF-A0ABD2VYD9-F1
#
_entry.id   AF-A0ABD2VYD9-F1
#
_cell.length_a   1.000
_cell.length_b   1.000
_cell.length_c   1.000
_cell.angle_alpha   90.00
_cell.angle_beta   90.00
_cell.angle_gamma   90.00
#
_symmetry.space_group_name_H-M   'P 1'
#
loop_
_entity.id
_entity.type
_entity.pdbx_description
1 polymer ?
#
loop_
_entity_poly.entity_id
_entity_poly.type
_entity_poly.pdbx_seq_one_letter_code
_entity_poly.pdbx_strand_id
1 'polypeptide(L)'
;MRIASCYFRRSLIIAIGLVIVTLVALHVLRSEDPFASADDSNLEKLMRLSQLIKSSNNEQRYVRDGSPACKLPRLDISSPEIMQFIHEVPALQCSPEDWVKSDGPRLYIDEKAKSRHGEITCAINEILRIDDNNIELSPTQETTTDYVLRASDYAEVKCETETGKQWMSVLASVHDESDDDSIASDISWSKLPKRALPLNVLMFGFDSLSRQTFARKLPRSLRYLRRGLGGLVLEGYNIVGDGTPQALIPLLTGKIELELPETRKRMGDRANYVDVYPMIWRDYRAAGYRTGFMEDVAHIGTFTYRLKGFDRQPTDHYMRTYYLAASRYFSYFKNFCVGGVPRHSVMLNHIRAVFDRYKHQPKFVFGFHGELSHDSYNDIGAADDDLLGWLKGLKEAGHLNDTLLILMSDHGHRFAEIRNTLQGKQEERLPFFSFTFPAWFKQSHPQAYANFVWNTQRLTTPFDVHATLSHLLDFRGVKDGDLNDRGISLFDKIPIERTCADAFIEPHWCACLAWEEVSVERDAVKEASRYLVDFLNSYTDEHRDICAKLRLAEVLWAARLIPTKGILNFKKSQDKDGFVAELSAETPVTSELYQVKVRTSPGNGLFEASIAHRVEKNIFSTKVGVSFVFETNEAVLNYVFGFFFVLQITDISRINKYGSQARCVENSLFHLRKYCYCND
;
A
#
# COMPACT_ATOMS: atom_id res chain seq x y z
N MET A 1 8.90 70.43 14.54
CA MET A 1 7.88 69.35 14.45
C MET A 1 8.27 68.11 13.63
N ARG A 2 9.34 68.10 12.81
CA ARG A 2 9.71 66.90 12.02
C ARG A 2 10.60 65.86 12.73
N ILE A 3 11.29 66.24 13.82
CA ILE A 3 12.18 65.33 14.55
C ILE A 3 11.39 64.40 15.50
N ALA A 4 10.35 64.93 16.18
CA ALA A 4 9.54 64.15 17.12
C ALA A 4 8.76 62.99 16.48
N SER A 5 8.33 63.13 15.21
CA SER A 5 7.60 62.08 14.47
C SER A 5 8.48 60.87 14.13
N CYS A 6 9.78 61.09 13.88
CA CYS A 6 10.72 60.02 13.58
C CYS A 6 11.06 59.18 14.83
N TYR A 7 11.21 59.83 15.99
CA TYR A 7 11.41 59.13 17.27
C TYR A 7 10.18 58.33 17.68
N PHE A 8 8.97 58.88 17.51
CA PHE A 8 7.74 58.16 17.82
C PHE A 8 7.56 56.91 16.95
N ARG A 9 7.87 56.98 15.64
CA ARG A 9 7.84 55.81 14.76
C ARG A 9 8.88 54.76 15.12
N ARG A 10 10.10 55.15 15.48
CA ARG A 10 11.14 54.20 15.93
C ARG A 10 10.75 53.51 17.24
N SER A 11 10.25 54.25 18.21
CA SER A 11 9.79 53.68 19.48
C SER A 11 8.59 52.74 19.30
N LEU A 12 7.68 53.06 18.37
CA LEU A 12 6.54 52.20 18.05
C LEU A 12 6.99 50.90 17.36
N ILE A 13 7.95 50.96 16.43
CA ILE A 13 8.50 49.76 15.77
C ILE A 13 9.23 48.86 16.78
N ILE A 14 10.00 49.44 17.70
CA ILE A 14 10.69 48.68 18.76
C ILE A 14 9.67 48.05 19.72
N ALA A 15 8.62 48.77 20.10
CA ALA A 15 7.57 48.24 20.95
C ALA A 15 6.79 47.09 20.29
N ILE A 16 6.46 47.22 18.99
CA ILE A 16 5.83 46.14 18.22
C ILE A 16 6.78 44.94 18.10
N GLY A 17 8.08 45.17 17.85
CA GLY A 17 9.09 44.12 17.80
C GLY A 17 9.21 43.36 19.13
N LEU A 18 9.23 44.08 20.25
CA LEU A 18 9.25 43.47 21.58
C LEU A 18 7.98 42.69 21.87
N VAL A 19 6.79 43.20 21.50
CA VAL A 19 5.53 42.47 21.65
C VAL A 19 5.53 41.20 20.80
N ILE A 20 6.02 41.24 19.56
CA ILE A 20 6.14 40.05 18.71
C ILE A 20 7.12 39.05 19.30
N VAL A 21 8.30 39.49 19.74
CA VAL A 21 9.29 38.59 20.40
C VAL A 21 8.71 37.99 21.67
N THR A 22 7.97 38.75 22.46
CA THR A 22 7.32 38.26 23.69
C THR A 22 6.18 37.30 23.37
N LEU A 23 5.39 37.55 22.32
CA LEU A 23 4.34 36.64 21.87
C LEU A 23 4.92 35.37 21.24
N VAL A 24 6.04 35.46 20.53
CA VAL A 24 6.78 34.31 20.01
C VAL A 24 7.41 33.53 21.17
N ALA A 25 8.02 34.19 22.15
CA ALA A 25 8.55 33.55 23.34
C ALA A 25 7.45 32.89 24.17
N LEU A 26 6.30 33.55 24.36
CA LEU A 26 5.12 32.98 25.01
C LEU A 26 4.50 31.86 24.17
N HIS A 27 4.52 31.93 22.84
CA HIS A 27 4.07 30.85 21.97
C HIS A 27 5.02 29.65 22.03
N VAL A 28 6.33 29.89 22.08
CA VAL A 28 7.36 28.85 22.27
C VAL A 28 7.22 28.22 23.66
N LEU A 29 7.09 29.03 24.72
CA LEU A 29 6.88 28.57 26.10
C LEU A 29 5.51 27.91 26.32
N ARG A 30 4.50 28.23 25.50
CA ARG A 30 3.16 27.60 25.51
C ARG A 30 3.04 26.44 24.51
N SER A 31 4.01 26.29 23.61
CA SER A 31 4.20 25.14 22.71
C SER A 31 4.99 24.01 23.35
N GLU A 32 5.61 24.27 24.52
CA GLU A 32 5.83 23.21 25.50
C GLU A 32 4.47 22.81 26.07
N ASP A 33 3.87 21.86 25.36
CA ASP A 33 2.62 21.22 25.71
C ASP A 33 2.67 20.73 27.17
N PRO A 34 1.79 21.22 28.07
CA PRO A 34 1.69 20.72 29.45
C PRO A 34 1.23 19.25 29.51
N PHE A 35 0.89 18.65 28.37
CA PHE A 35 0.60 17.22 28.19
C PHE A 35 1.75 16.43 27.55
N ALA A 36 2.99 16.94 27.57
CA ALA A 36 4.16 16.07 27.62
C ALA A 36 4.18 15.36 28.98
N SER A 37 3.19 14.49 29.23
CA SER A 37 3.22 13.53 30.33
C SER A 37 4.54 12.80 30.23
N ALA A 38 5.21 12.64 31.38
CA ALA A 38 6.45 11.89 31.56
C ALA A 38 6.56 10.77 30.53
N ASP A 39 7.68 10.73 29.79
CA ASP A 39 7.91 9.80 28.67
C ASP A 39 7.73 8.36 29.19
N ASP A 40 6.51 7.82 29.08
CA ASP A 40 6.21 6.43 29.43
C ASP A 40 7.28 5.58 28.75
N SER A 41 7.91 4.70 29.51
CA SER A 41 8.94 3.82 28.96
C SER A 41 8.34 3.06 27.76
N ASN A 42 9.16 2.72 26.75
CA ASN A 42 8.67 1.92 25.61
C ASN A 42 7.96 0.63 26.09
N LEU A 43 8.38 0.06 27.24
CA LEU A 43 7.73 -1.07 27.88
C LEU A 43 6.28 -0.78 28.30
N GLU A 44 6.00 0.37 28.89
CA GLU A 44 4.66 0.77 29.30
C GLU A 44 3.75 1.03 28.09
N LYS A 45 4.28 1.68 27.05
CA LYS A 45 3.59 1.86 25.76
C LYS A 45 3.26 0.50 25.12
N LEU A 46 4.19 -0.45 25.11
CA LEU A 46 3.97 -1.82 24.65
C LEU A 46 2.92 -2.57 25.46
N MET A 47 2.93 -2.43 26.79
CA MET A 47 1.94 -3.07 27.66
C MET A 47 0.53 -2.54 27.38
N ARG A 48 0.39 -1.21 27.25
CA ARG A 48 -0.87 -0.56 26.90
C ARG A 48 -1.36 -0.99 25.51
N LEU A 49 -0.46 -1.02 24.53
CA LEU A 49 -0.73 -1.53 23.18
C LEU A 49 -1.26 -2.97 23.22
N SER A 50 -0.52 -3.86 23.90
CA SER A 50 -0.92 -5.26 24.06
C SER A 50 -2.28 -5.41 24.72
N GLN A 51 -2.58 -4.60 25.74
CA GLN A 51 -3.88 -4.61 26.42
C GLN A 51 -5.02 -4.15 25.49
N LEU A 52 -4.80 -3.08 24.72
CA LEU A 52 -5.77 -2.58 23.74
C LEU A 52 -6.08 -3.64 22.67
N ILE A 53 -5.04 -4.24 22.09
CA ILE A 53 -5.18 -5.32 21.09
C ILE A 53 -5.92 -6.54 21.69
N LYS A 54 -5.58 -6.95 22.91
CA LYS A 54 -6.26 -8.08 23.57
C LYS A 54 -7.74 -7.79 23.85
N SER A 55 -8.06 -6.56 24.25
CA SER A 55 -9.45 -6.17 24.56
C SER A 55 -10.37 -6.15 23.34
N SER A 56 -9.84 -5.84 22.15
CA SER A 56 -10.63 -5.79 20.90
C SER A 56 -11.05 -7.15 20.37
N ASN A 57 -10.34 -8.22 20.75
CA ASN A 57 -10.69 -9.60 20.37
C ASN A 57 -12.10 -9.97 20.89
N ASN A 58 -12.53 -9.42 22.03
CA ASN A 58 -13.86 -9.68 22.57
C ASN A 58 -14.99 -9.01 21.76
N GLU A 59 -14.71 -7.93 21.03
CA GLU A 59 -15.69 -7.23 20.18
C GLU A 59 -15.83 -7.86 18.78
N GLN A 60 -14.84 -8.63 18.31
CA GLN A 60 -14.79 -9.19 16.95
C GLN A 60 -15.23 -10.66 16.85
N ARG A 61 -15.56 -11.31 17.97
CA ARG A 61 -15.84 -12.76 18.05
C ARG A 61 -17.22 -13.22 17.62
N TYR A 62 -18.09 -12.36 17.08
CA TYR A 62 -19.31 -12.85 16.44
C TYR A 62 -19.00 -13.48 15.07
N VAL A 63 -18.43 -14.69 15.12
CA VAL A 63 -18.08 -15.50 13.97
C VAL A 63 -19.11 -16.61 13.86
N ARG A 64 -20.08 -16.47 12.94
CA ARG A 64 -20.94 -17.58 12.56
C ARG A 64 -20.09 -18.62 11.82
N ASP A 65 -20.37 -19.90 12.03
CA ASP A 65 -19.65 -21.00 11.36
C ASP A 65 -19.52 -20.76 9.85
N GLY A 66 -18.29 -20.85 9.32
CA GLY A 66 -17.95 -20.56 7.92
C GLY A 66 -17.82 -19.08 7.51
N SER A 67 -17.98 -18.10 8.40
CA SER A 67 -17.77 -16.68 8.09
C SER A 67 -16.37 -16.17 8.46
N PRO A 68 -15.73 -15.32 7.64
CA PRO A 68 -14.48 -14.66 8.01
C PRO A 68 -14.62 -13.74 9.22
N ALA A 69 -13.68 -13.86 10.17
CA ALA A 69 -13.62 -12.98 11.34
C ALA A 69 -13.32 -11.53 10.93
N CYS A 70 -12.39 -11.34 9.99
CA CYS A 70 -12.21 -10.06 9.31
C CYS A 70 -13.11 -9.94 8.08
N LYS A 71 -14.20 -9.16 8.18
CA LYS A 71 -15.03 -8.79 7.02
C LYS A 71 -14.45 -7.56 6.34
N LEU A 72 -13.80 -7.74 5.18
CA LEU A 72 -13.19 -6.65 4.42
C LEU A 72 -14.26 -5.69 3.85
N PRO A 73 -14.04 -4.35 3.91
CA PRO A 73 -14.96 -3.40 3.32
C PRO A 73 -14.93 -3.47 1.78
N ARG A 74 -16.10 -3.33 1.17
CA ARG A 74 -16.24 -3.22 -0.29
C ARG A 74 -16.38 -1.75 -0.67
N LEU A 75 -15.27 -1.15 -1.09
CA LEU A 75 -15.17 0.26 -1.44
C LEU A 75 -15.51 0.51 -2.91
N ASP A 76 -16.38 1.49 -3.17
CA ASP A 76 -16.72 1.92 -4.53
C ASP A 76 -15.60 2.84 -5.06
N ILE A 77 -14.94 2.41 -6.14
CA ILE A 77 -13.87 3.19 -6.78
C ILE A 77 -14.37 4.55 -7.28
N SER A 78 -15.65 4.63 -7.65
CA SER A 78 -16.30 5.82 -8.19
C SER A 78 -17.20 6.51 -7.16
N SER A 79 -16.97 6.29 -5.87
CA SER A 79 -17.73 6.93 -4.80
C SER A 79 -17.76 8.45 -4.97
N PRO A 80 -18.94 9.09 -5.04
CA PRO A 80 -19.04 10.54 -5.18
C PRO A 80 -18.34 11.31 -4.06
N GLU A 81 -18.32 10.74 -2.85
CA GLU A 81 -17.61 11.27 -1.67
C GLU A 81 -16.11 11.44 -1.94
N ILE A 82 -15.53 10.57 -2.76
CA ILE A 82 -14.11 10.60 -3.11
C ILE A 82 -13.85 11.30 -4.44
N MET A 83 -14.69 11.07 -5.45
CA MET A 83 -14.46 11.53 -6.82
C MET A 83 -14.38 13.05 -6.94
N GLN A 84 -14.97 13.80 -6.01
CA GLN A 84 -14.83 15.26 -5.92
C GLN A 84 -13.38 15.75 -5.72
N PHE A 85 -12.49 14.92 -5.18
CA PHE A 85 -11.07 15.25 -4.96
C PHE A 85 -10.17 14.83 -6.12
N ILE A 86 -10.71 14.15 -7.13
CA ILE A 86 -9.95 13.48 -8.19
C ILE A 86 -9.93 14.31 -9.46
N HIS A 87 -8.73 14.58 -9.98
CA HIS A 87 -8.53 15.19 -11.29
C HIS A 87 -7.31 14.60 -12.00
N GLU A 88 -7.26 14.70 -13.33
CA GLU A 88 -6.15 14.21 -14.13
C GLU A 88 -4.94 15.14 -14.05
N VAL A 89 -3.75 14.55 -14.00
CA VAL A 89 -2.46 15.26 -14.06
C VAL A 89 -1.75 14.82 -15.34
N PRO A 90 -1.32 15.75 -16.22
CA PRO A 90 -0.65 15.38 -17.46
C PRO A 90 0.73 14.74 -17.19
N ALA A 91 1.20 13.95 -18.15
CA ALA A 91 2.54 13.38 -18.10
C ALA A 91 3.62 14.46 -17.97
N LEU A 92 4.67 14.17 -17.20
CA LEU A 92 5.78 15.09 -16.96
C LEU A 92 6.58 15.33 -18.26
N GLN A 93 6.83 16.60 -18.58
CA GLN A 93 7.59 17.00 -19.76
C GLN A 93 8.93 17.64 -19.36
N CYS A 94 9.96 16.81 -19.23
CA CYS A 94 11.32 17.24 -18.90
C CYS A 94 12.05 17.88 -20.09
N SER A 95 13.29 18.34 -19.87
CA SER A 95 14.09 18.99 -20.92
C SER A 95 14.34 18.04 -22.09
N PRO A 96 14.39 18.54 -23.35
CA PRO A 96 14.43 17.68 -24.53
C PRO A 96 15.80 17.05 -24.80
N GLU A 97 16.87 17.48 -24.11
CA GLU A 97 18.24 17.04 -24.42
C GLU A 97 19.11 16.99 -23.14
N ASP A 98 19.66 15.81 -22.88
CA ASP A 98 20.76 15.59 -21.95
C ASP A 98 22.05 15.37 -22.74
N TRP A 99 23.14 16.00 -22.30
CA TRP A 99 24.44 15.91 -23.00
C TRP A 99 25.20 14.64 -22.66
N VAL A 100 24.98 14.07 -21.47
CA VAL A 100 25.64 12.85 -21.01
C VAL A 100 24.62 11.80 -20.64
N LYS A 101 24.88 10.56 -21.04
CA LYS A 101 24.05 9.37 -20.79
C LYS A 101 24.89 8.28 -20.12
N SER A 102 24.21 7.29 -19.54
CA SER A 102 24.85 6.10 -18.97
C SER A 102 24.57 4.85 -19.78
N ASP A 103 25.57 3.96 -19.85
CA ASP A 103 25.47 2.56 -20.31
C ASP A 103 26.32 1.67 -19.40
N GLY A 104 25.66 0.93 -18.50
CA GLY A 104 26.35 0.28 -17.39
C GLY A 104 27.18 1.30 -16.58
N PRO A 105 28.43 1.01 -16.18
CA PRO A 105 29.26 1.95 -15.41
C PRO A 105 29.78 3.13 -16.24
N ARG A 106 29.58 3.12 -17.56
CA ARG A 106 30.13 4.12 -18.47
C ARG A 106 29.17 5.30 -18.62
N LEU A 107 29.65 6.50 -18.30
CA LEU A 107 29.04 7.78 -18.66
C LEU A 107 29.65 8.25 -19.98
N TYR A 108 28.83 8.60 -20.98
CA TYR A 108 29.33 9.04 -22.28
C TYR A 108 28.56 10.25 -22.81
N ILE A 109 29.27 11.11 -23.52
CA ILE A 109 28.69 12.30 -24.15
C ILE A 109 27.86 11.87 -25.38
N ASP A 110 26.59 12.26 -25.43
CA ASP A 110 25.66 11.88 -26.49
C ASP A 110 26.06 12.49 -27.84
N GLU A 111 26.14 11.67 -28.87
CA GLU A 111 26.53 12.12 -30.22
C GLU A 111 25.57 13.16 -30.80
N LYS A 112 24.29 13.14 -30.40
CA LYS A 112 23.33 14.17 -30.78
C LYS A 112 23.63 15.53 -30.14
N ALA A 113 24.15 15.54 -28.91
CA ALA A 113 24.56 16.75 -28.23
C ALA A 113 25.83 17.33 -28.88
N LYS A 114 26.83 16.48 -29.17
CA LYS A 114 28.04 16.89 -29.92
C LYS A 114 27.69 17.48 -31.28
N SER A 115 26.80 16.81 -32.02
CA SER A 115 26.35 17.27 -33.34
C SER A 115 25.67 18.65 -33.30
N ARG A 116 25.02 19.02 -32.19
CA ARG A 116 24.31 20.29 -32.04
C ARG A 116 25.15 21.41 -31.45
N HIS A 117 26.04 21.09 -30.52
CA HIS A 117 26.75 22.09 -29.71
C HIS A 117 28.25 22.16 -30.00
N GLY A 118 28.78 21.25 -30.82
CA GLY A 118 30.21 21.17 -31.16
C GLY A 118 30.97 20.25 -30.22
N GLU A 119 32.26 20.51 -30.05
CA GLU A 119 33.08 19.80 -29.06
C GLU A 119 32.59 20.13 -27.65
N ILE A 120 32.45 19.09 -26.83
CA ILE A 120 31.95 19.17 -25.45
C ILE A 120 33.02 18.56 -24.55
N THR A 121 33.46 19.32 -23.55
CA THR A 121 34.31 18.84 -22.47
C THR A 121 33.47 18.73 -21.20
N CYS A 122 33.57 17.62 -20.50
CA CYS A 122 32.84 17.37 -19.26
C CYS A 122 33.81 17.12 -18.10
N ALA A 123 33.58 17.83 -17.01
CA ALA A 123 34.15 17.57 -15.70
C ALA A 123 33.22 16.65 -14.90
N ILE A 124 33.76 15.56 -14.39
CA ILE A 124 33.03 14.51 -13.69
C ILE A 124 33.61 14.32 -12.29
N ASN A 125 32.73 14.26 -11.30
CA ASN A 125 33.06 13.96 -9.91
C ASN A 125 32.12 12.86 -9.41
N GLU A 126 32.68 11.72 -9.01
CA GLU A 126 31.90 10.67 -8.33
C GLU A 126 31.43 11.17 -6.96
N ILE A 127 30.21 10.80 -6.57
CA ILE A 127 29.58 11.25 -5.33
C ILE A 127 29.72 10.15 -4.29
N LEU A 128 30.58 10.38 -3.28
CA LEU A 128 30.91 9.41 -2.26
C LEU A 128 30.07 9.66 -0.98
N ARG A 129 29.60 8.58 -0.37
CA ARG A 129 28.88 8.64 0.92
C ARG A 129 29.88 8.79 2.06
N ILE A 130 29.69 9.79 2.93
CA ILE A 130 30.34 9.84 4.23
C ILE A 130 29.44 9.17 5.26
N ASP A 131 28.22 9.68 5.40
CA ASP A 131 27.17 9.18 6.28
C ASP A 131 25.79 9.46 5.66
N ASP A 132 24.70 9.21 6.40
CA ASP A 132 23.34 9.45 5.91
C ASP A 132 22.95 10.92 5.74
N ASN A 133 23.79 11.88 6.09
CA ASN A 133 23.51 13.32 5.95
C ASN A 133 24.59 14.04 5.15
N ASN A 134 25.75 13.43 4.96
CA ASN A 134 26.92 14.04 4.34
C ASN A 134 27.45 13.23 3.15
N ILE A 135 27.86 13.95 2.11
CA ILE A 135 28.47 13.43 0.90
C ILE A 135 29.74 14.23 0.59
N GLU A 136 30.68 13.62 -0.10
CA GLU A 136 31.83 14.28 -0.70
C GLU A 136 31.95 13.95 -2.19
N LEU A 137 32.75 14.76 -2.89
CA LEU A 137 33.01 14.58 -4.32
C LEU A 137 34.43 14.05 -4.51
N SER A 138 34.59 13.07 -5.40
CA SER A 138 35.91 12.61 -5.83
C SER A 138 36.69 13.75 -6.53
N PRO A 139 38.01 13.61 -6.71
CA PRO A 139 38.76 14.52 -7.59
C PRO A 139 38.13 14.58 -8.99
N THR A 140 38.11 15.78 -9.57
CA THR A 140 37.54 16.02 -10.90
C THR A 140 38.33 15.27 -11.97
N GLN A 141 37.60 14.61 -12.85
CA GLN A 141 38.12 13.97 -14.06
C GLN A 141 37.50 14.63 -15.28
N GLU A 142 38.32 15.11 -16.19
CA GLU A 142 37.86 15.74 -17.43
C GLU A 142 37.88 14.74 -18.59
N THR A 143 36.87 14.81 -19.45
CA THR A 143 36.77 13.97 -20.64
C THR A 143 36.03 14.67 -21.77
N THR A 144 36.36 14.32 -23.01
CA THR A 144 35.65 14.74 -24.23
C THR A 144 34.87 13.58 -24.87
N THR A 145 34.90 12.41 -24.24
CA THR A 145 34.24 11.19 -24.73
C THR A 145 33.35 10.57 -23.68
N ASP A 146 33.98 10.01 -22.64
CA ASP A 146 33.38 9.12 -21.68
C ASP A 146 34.20 8.98 -20.40
N TYR A 147 33.58 8.40 -19.39
CA TYR A 147 34.14 8.13 -18.08
C TYR A 147 33.51 6.87 -17.49
N VAL A 148 34.27 6.09 -16.73
CA VAL A 148 33.77 4.87 -16.08
C VAL A 148 33.73 5.09 -14.58
N LEU A 149 32.56 4.94 -13.98
CA LEU A 149 32.35 5.01 -12.53
C LEU A 149 33.05 3.84 -11.84
N ARG A 150 33.85 4.13 -10.82
CA ARG A 150 34.67 3.14 -10.10
C ARG A 150 34.44 3.11 -8.59
N ALA A 151 34.00 4.22 -8.00
CA ALA A 151 33.88 4.37 -6.55
C ALA A 151 32.43 4.54 -6.08
N SER A 152 31.53 4.97 -6.96
CA SER A 152 30.13 5.24 -6.64
C SER A 152 29.23 5.04 -7.85
N ASP A 153 28.00 4.60 -7.58
CA ASP A 153 26.92 4.54 -8.56
C ASP A 153 26.50 5.91 -9.11
N TYR A 154 26.99 7.01 -8.51
CA TYR A 154 26.48 8.35 -8.72
C TYR A 154 27.60 9.32 -9.06
N ALA A 155 27.35 10.25 -9.99
CA ALA A 155 28.29 11.31 -10.32
C ALA A 155 27.61 12.64 -10.62
N GLU A 156 28.29 13.72 -10.22
CA GLU A 156 28.01 15.06 -10.69
C GLU A 156 28.76 15.29 -12.00
N VAL A 157 28.06 15.83 -13.00
CA VAL A 157 28.62 16.08 -14.33
C VAL A 157 28.34 17.53 -14.73
N LYS A 158 29.40 18.25 -15.11
CA LYS A 158 29.33 19.60 -15.66
C LYS A 158 30.07 19.62 -16.98
N CYS A 159 29.39 20.04 -18.04
CA CYS A 159 29.92 20.09 -19.38
C CYS A 159 29.90 21.50 -19.93
N GLU A 160 30.88 21.83 -20.76
CA GLU A 160 31.00 23.10 -21.44
C GLU A 160 31.48 22.91 -22.89
N THR A 161 31.00 23.78 -23.78
CA THR A 161 31.45 23.85 -25.18
C THR A 161 32.46 24.99 -25.36
N GLU A 162 33.21 24.98 -26.46
CA GLU A 162 34.09 26.11 -26.81
C GLU A 162 33.35 27.46 -26.94
N THR A 163 32.05 27.40 -27.22
CA THR A 163 31.17 28.58 -27.33
C THR A 163 30.62 29.07 -25.98
N GLY A 164 31.02 28.44 -24.86
CA GLY A 164 30.61 28.79 -23.50
C GLY A 164 29.20 28.31 -23.13
N LYS A 165 28.59 27.39 -23.90
CA LYS A 165 27.33 26.76 -23.50
C LYS A 165 27.62 25.73 -22.42
N GLN A 166 26.77 25.68 -21.42
CA GLN A 166 26.94 24.79 -20.27
C GLN A 166 25.76 23.84 -20.11
N TRP A 167 26.05 22.64 -19.64
CA TRP A 167 25.07 21.65 -19.20
C TRP A 167 25.54 21.02 -17.89
N MET A 168 24.62 20.74 -16.98
CA MET A 168 24.96 20.03 -15.75
C MET A 168 23.83 19.08 -15.35
N SER A 169 24.20 17.98 -14.71
CA SER A 169 23.25 17.05 -14.10
C SER A 169 23.92 16.19 -13.03
N VAL A 170 23.10 15.49 -12.27
CA VAL A 170 23.53 14.41 -11.38
C VAL A 170 22.99 13.11 -11.95
N LEU A 171 23.89 12.19 -12.27
CA LEU A 171 23.58 10.94 -12.94
C LEU A 171 23.64 9.76 -11.96
N ALA A 172 22.74 8.79 -12.16
CA ALA A 172 22.75 7.52 -11.46
C ALA A 172 22.97 6.38 -12.46
N SER A 173 23.89 5.48 -12.11
CA SER A 173 24.15 4.24 -12.84
C SER A 173 24.59 3.15 -11.86
N VAL A 174 25.33 2.13 -12.32
CA VAL A 174 25.93 1.11 -11.45
C VAL A 174 27.42 1.09 -11.73
N HIS A 175 28.24 1.35 -10.73
CA HIS A 175 29.70 1.44 -10.89
C HIS A 175 30.35 0.09 -11.20
N ASP A 176 31.60 0.15 -11.69
CA ASP A 176 32.37 -1.03 -12.00
C ASP A 176 33.19 -1.51 -10.79
N GLU A 177 32.75 -2.62 -10.21
CA GLU A 177 33.43 -3.31 -9.11
C GLU A 177 34.40 -4.40 -9.59
N SER A 178 34.79 -4.40 -10.87
CA SER A 178 35.67 -5.44 -11.44
C SER A 178 37.02 -5.60 -10.72
N ASP A 179 37.42 -4.63 -9.90
CA ASP A 179 38.65 -4.63 -9.10
C ASP A 179 38.45 -5.08 -7.64
N ASP A 180 37.21 -5.38 -7.20
CA ASP A 180 36.90 -5.85 -5.82
C ASP A 180 36.49 -7.34 -5.79
N ASP A 181 37.51 -8.21 -5.87
CA ASP A 181 37.37 -9.67 -5.78
C ASP A 181 36.69 -10.15 -4.49
N SER A 182 36.74 -9.34 -3.42
CA SER A 182 36.20 -9.73 -2.11
C SER A 182 34.66 -9.73 -2.12
N ILE A 183 34.04 -8.71 -2.73
CA ILE A 183 32.58 -8.59 -2.85
C ILE A 183 32.02 -9.61 -3.83
N ALA A 184 32.69 -9.80 -4.98
CA ALA A 184 32.24 -10.71 -6.03
C ALA A 184 32.20 -12.18 -5.58
N SER A 185 33.13 -12.59 -4.71
CA SER A 185 33.18 -13.97 -4.21
C SER A 185 32.01 -14.31 -3.29
N ASP A 186 31.40 -13.33 -2.61
CA ASP A 186 30.36 -13.50 -1.60
C ASP A 186 28.93 -13.52 -2.11
N ILE A 187 28.71 -13.17 -3.37
CA ILE A 187 27.38 -13.09 -3.97
C ILE A 187 27.22 -14.20 -5.02
N SER A 188 26.42 -15.22 -4.72
CA SER A 188 26.22 -16.34 -5.65
C SER A 188 25.00 -17.19 -5.31
N TRP A 189 24.33 -17.70 -6.35
CA TRP A 189 23.27 -18.71 -6.22
C TRP A 189 23.74 -19.98 -5.49
N SER A 190 25.04 -20.32 -5.56
CA SER A 190 25.60 -21.49 -4.90
C SER A 190 25.82 -21.31 -3.39
N LYS A 191 25.83 -20.05 -2.90
CA LYS A 191 25.97 -19.72 -1.48
C LYS A 191 24.66 -19.70 -0.72
N LEU A 192 23.52 -19.73 -1.42
CA LEU A 192 22.20 -19.76 -0.78
C LEU A 192 22.10 -20.94 0.19
N PRO A 193 21.39 -20.77 1.33
CA PRO A 193 21.04 -21.89 2.19
C PRO A 193 20.40 -23.02 1.38
N LYS A 194 20.70 -24.29 1.71
CA LYS A 194 20.20 -25.46 0.96
C LYS A 194 18.67 -25.53 0.83
N ARG A 195 17.95 -24.89 1.76
CA ARG A 195 16.48 -24.84 1.80
C ARG A 195 15.92 -23.52 1.24
N ALA A 196 16.77 -22.58 0.84
CA ALA A 196 16.29 -21.34 0.24
C ALA A 196 15.69 -21.61 -1.15
N LEU A 197 14.66 -20.85 -1.51
CA LEU A 197 14.14 -20.85 -2.87
C LEU A 197 15.02 -19.93 -3.74
N PRO A 198 15.44 -20.38 -4.94
CA PRO A 198 16.30 -19.61 -5.82
C PRO A 198 15.49 -18.51 -6.55
N LEU A 199 15.11 -17.48 -5.81
CA LEU A 199 14.36 -16.32 -6.29
C LEU A 199 15.11 -15.04 -5.97
N ASN A 200 15.20 -14.12 -6.95
CA ASN A 200 15.42 -12.72 -6.65
C ASN A 200 14.15 -12.16 -5.98
N VAL A 201 14.31 -11.09 -5.22
CA VAL A 201 13.21 -10.30 -4.67
C VAL A 201 13.36 -8.88 -5.15
N LEU A 202 12.36 -8.38 -5.88
CA LEU A 202 12.26 -6.98 -6.27
C LEU A 202 11.01 -6.40 -5.64
N MET A 203 11.19 -5.52 -4.66
CA MET A 203 10.14 -4.74 -4.05
C MET A 203 10.19 -3.31 -4.60
N PHE A 204 9.09 -2.82 -5.13
CA PHE A 204 8.96 -1.41 -5.49
C PHE A 204 7.64 -0.86 -4.94
N GLY A 205 7.76 0.18 -4.13
CA GLY A 205 6.66 0.75 -3.36
C GLY A 205 6.41 2.22 -3.65
N PHE A 206 5.21 2.67 -3.35
CA PHE A 206 4.83 4.07 -3.33
C PHE A 206 4.34 4.49 -1.95
N ASP A 207 4.64 5.73 -1.55
CA ASP A 207 4.05 6.34 -0.36
C ASP A 207 2.56 6.65 -0.61
N SER A 208 1.69 6.42 0.38
CA SER A 208 0.33 6.98 0.44
C SER A 208 -0.68 6.49 -0.61
N LEU A 209 -0.49 5.33 -1.25
CA LEU A 209 -1.45 4.79 -2.23
C LEU A 209 -2.34 3.69 -1.64
N SER A 210 -3.63 4.01 -1.44
CA SER A 210 -4.66 3.00 -1.21
C SER A 210 -4.77 2.08 -2.42
N ARG A 211 -5.29 0.85 -2.24
CA ARG A 211 -5.63 -0.02 -3.39
C ARG A 211 -6.55 0.69 -4.39
N GLN A 212 -7.47 1.53 -3.91
CA GLN A 212 -8.41 2.27 -4.73
C GLN A 212 -7.75 3.47 -5.42
N THR A 213 -6.82 4.17 -4.75
CA THR A 213 -6.00 5.22 -5.35
C THR A 213 -5.15 4.64 -6.47
N PHE A 214 -4.45 3.54 -6.22
CA PHE A 214 -3.64 2.86 -7.24
C PHE A 214 -4.51 2.49 -8.46
N ALA A 215 -5.71 1.97 -8.24
CA ALA A 215 -6.65 1.65 -9.32
C ALA A 215 -7.17 2.87 -10.08
N ARG A 216 -7.30 4.03 -9.42
CA ARG A 216 -7.73 5.29 -10.05
C ARG A 216 -6.61 5.99 -10.81
N LYS A 217 -5.39 5.98 -10.26
CA LYS A 217 -4.27 6.80 -10.74
C LYS A 217 -3.23 6.07 -11.55
N LEU A 218 -3.11 4.75 -11.37
CA LEU A 218 -2.19 3.90 -12.14
C LEU A 218 -2.95 2.78 -12.89
N PRO A 219 -4.07 3.08 -13.59
CA PRO A 219 -4.95 2.06 -14.16
C PRO A 219 -4.29 1.23 -15.26
N ARG A 220 -3.36 1.79 -16.04
CA ARG A 220 -2.69 1.07 -17.13
C ARG A 220 -1.66 0.10 -16.57
N SER A 221 -0.86 0.54 -15.60
CA SER A 221 0.08 -0.30 -14.85
C SER A 221 -0.64 -1.42 -14.11
N LEU A 222 -1.73 -1.11 -13.39
CA LEU A 222 -2.52 -2.12 -12.67
C LEU A 222 -3.09 -3.18 -13.62
N ARG A 223 -3.60 -2.77 -14.78
CA ARG A 223 -4.13 -3.70 -15.79
C ARG A 223 -3.04 -4.63 -16.31
N TYR A 224 -1.86 -4.09 -16.63
CA TYR A 224 -0.74 -4.89 -17.11
C TYR A 224 -0.20 -5.83 -16.03
N LEU A 225 -0.09 -5.37 -14.79
CA LEU A 225 0.29 -6.20 -13.66
C LEU A 225 -0.66 -7.40 -13.50
N ARG A 226 -1.99 -7.16 -13.41
CA ARG A 226 -2.96 -8.25 -13.20
C ARG A 226 -3.08 -9.19 -14.38
N ARG A 227 -3.18 -8.65 -15.62
CA ARG A 227 -3.48 -9.45 -16.82
C ARG A 227 -2.26 -9.87 -17.62
N GLY A 228 -1.23 -9.03 -17.65
CA GLY A 228 0.00 -9.25 -18.42
C GLY A 228 1.10 -9.99 -17.64
N LEU A 229 1.16 -9.81 -16.32
CA LEU A 229 2.12 -10.48 -15.44
C LEU A 229 1.48 -11.55 -14.55
N GLY A 230 0.15 -11.58 -14.42
CA GLY A 230 -0.53 -12.51 -13.51
C GLY A 230 -0.38 -12.12 -12.03
N GLY A 231 -0.18 -10.84 -11.75
CA GLY A 231 0.00 -10.31 -10.41
C GLY A 231 -1.22 -10.54 -9.51
N LEU A 232 -0.97 -11.06 -8.32
CA LEU A 232 -1.96 -11.36 -7.29
C LEU A 232 -2.00 -10.20 -6.29
N VAL A 233 -3.15 -9.56 -6.15
CA VAL A 233 -3.35 -8.44 -5.23
C VAL A 233 -3.86 -8.97 -3.89
N LEU A 234 -3.26 -8.53 -2.79
CA LEU A 234 -3.74 -8.81 -1.44
C LEU A 234 -4.89 -7.84 -1.11
N GLU A 235 -6.12 -8.29 -1.29
CA GLU A 235 -7.32 -7.44 -1.10
C GLU A 235 -7.61 -7.16 0.39
N GLY A 236 -7.07 -7.98 1.29
CA GLY A 236 -7.16 -7.80 2.73
C GLY A 236 -5.89 -7.31 3.41
N TYR A 237 -4.90 -6.80 2.67
CA TYR A 237 -3.69 -6.23 3.27
C TYR A 237 -4.04 -4.97 4.05
N ASN A 238 -3.71 -4.98 5.34
CA ASN A 238 -4.06 -3.94 6.31
C ASN A 238 -2.79 -3.37 6.97
N ILE A 239 -2.78 -2.06 7.20
CA ILE A 239 -1.70 -1.41 7.95
C ILE A 239 -1.71 -1.81 9.43
N VAL A 240 -0.58 -1.65 10.11
CA VAL A 240 -0.45 -1.95 11.55
C VAL A 240 -0.16 -0.70 12.40
N GLY A 241 0.00 0.47 11.76
CA GLY A 241 0.29 1.72 12.42
C GLY A 241 0.26 2.92 11.48
N ASP A 242 0.51 4.11 12.04
CA ASP A 242 0.43 5.39 11.33
C ASP A 242 1.70 5.70 10.56
N GLY A 243 1.60 5.83 9.23
CA GLY A 243 2.71 6.34 8.42
C GLY A 243 3.75 5.30 7.99
N THR A 244 4.70 5.76 7.19
CA THR A 244 5.73 4.95 6.53
C THR A 244 6.62 4.15 7.49
N PRO A 245 7.15 4.70 8.61
CA PRO A 245 7.99 3.91 9.52
C PRO A 245 7.20 2.74 10.13
N GLN A 246 5.95 2.96 10.50
CA GLN A 246 5.07 1.96 11.08
C GLN A 246 4.61 0.89 10.07
N ALA A 247 4.75 1.15 8.76
CA ALA A 247 4.53 0.15 7.71
C ALA A 247 5.82 -0.60 7.35
N LEU A 248 6.91 0.13 7.13
CA LEU A 248 8.17 -0.42 6.63
C LEU A 248 8.99 -1.12 7.72
N ILE A 249 9.01 -0.63 8.97
CA ILE A 249 9.76 -1.30 10.06
C ILE A 249 9.20 -2.72 10.31
N PRO A 250 7.88 -2.94 10.46
CA PRO A 250 7.32 -4.29 10.58
C PRO A 250 7.59 -5.18 9.36
N LEU A 251 7.52 -4.63 8.15
CA LEU A 251 7.82 -5.35 6.92
C LEU A 251 9.28 -5.82 6.86
N LEU A 252 10.20 -4.95 7.25
CA LEU A 252 11.64 -5.17 7.10
C LEU A 252 12.26 -5.86 8.30
N THR A 253 11.65 -5.81 9.49
CA THR A 253 12.24 -6.36 10.72
C THR A 253 11.37 -7.40 11.43
N GLY A 254 10.11 -7.54 11.02
CA GLY A 254 9.12 -8.37 11.70
C GLY A 254 8.72 -7.82 13.06
N LYS A 255 9.13 -6.59 13.41
CA LYS A 255 8.95 -5.94 14.72
C LYS A 255 8.36 -4.53 14.55
N ILE A 256 7.71 -4.01 15.58
CA ILE A 256 7.35 -2.58 15.65
C ILE A 256 8.49 -1.78 16.27
N GLU A 257 8.51 -0.46 16.06
CA GLU A 257 9.57 0.41 16.60
C GLU A 257 9.72 0.31 18.12
N LEU A 258 8.62 0.16 18.86
CA LEU A 258 8.67 0.05 20.33
C LEU A 258 9.39 -1.21 20.81
N GLU A 259 9.50 -2.26 19.99
CA GLU A 259 10.23 -3.50 20.30
C GLU A 259 11.72 -3.43 19.95
N LEU A 260 12.15 -2.36 19.29
CA LEU A 260 13.51 -2.16 18.78
C LEU A 260 14.28 -1.19 19.68
N PRO A 261 15.63 -1.21 19.63
CA PRO A 261 16.44 -0.22 20.33
C PRO A 261 16.07 1.20 19.90
N GLU A 262 16.18 2.15 20.83
CA GLU A 262 15.87 3.56 20.57
C GLU A 262 16.77 4.13 19.46
N THR A 263 16.18 4.75 18.43
CA THR A 263 16.89 5.39 17.31
C THR A 263 16.40 6.80 16.96
N ARG A 264 15.39 7.33 17.68
CA ARG A 264 14.81 8.65 17.42
C ARG A 264 15.82 9.75 17.72
N LYS A 265 16.07 10.65 16.76
CA LYS A 265 17.02 11.78 16.89
C LYS A 265 16.78 12.61 18.15
N ARG A 266 15.50 12.81 18.52
CA ARG A 266 15.08 13.59 19.70
C ARG A 266 15.61 13.03 21.03
N MET A 267 16.06 11.79 21.07
CA MET A 267 16.60 11.15 22.28
C MET A 267 18.09 11.41 22.49
N GLY A 268 18.74 12.15 21.57
CA GLY A 268 20.13 12.59 21.70
C GLY A 268 21.11 11.42 21.76
N ASP A 269 22.00 11.44 22.76
CA ASP A 269 23.04 10.42 22.94
C ASP A 269 22.49 9.04 23.31
N ARG A 270 21.25 8.96 23.78
CA ARG A 270 20.57 7.68 24.09
C ARG A 270 20.09 6.95 22.83
N ALA A 271 19.99 7.63 21.70
CA ALA A 271 19.59 7.01 20.44
C ALA A 271 20.78 6.33 19.75
N ASN A 272 20.53 5.15 19.23
CA ASN A 272 21.42 4.42 18.33
C ASN A 272 21.16 4.87 16.88
N TYR A 273 22.09 4.53 15.99
CA TYR A 273 21.80 4.51 14.55
C TYR A 273 20.92 3.31 14.21
N VAL A 274 20.22 3.38 13.07
CA VAL A 274 19.27 2.37 12.61
C VAL A 274 19.95 1.03 12.27
N ASP A 275 21.28 1.00 12.17
CA ASP A 275 22.13 -0.20 12.01
C ASP A 275 21.79 -1.33 13.00
N VAL A 276 21.28 -0.98 14.19
CA VAL A 276 20.88 -1.94 15.24
C VAL A 276 19.61 -2.72 14.89
N TYR A 277 18.85 -2.30 13.88
CA TYR A 277 17.64 -2.99 13.47
C TYR A 277 17.97 -4.30 12.72
N PRO A 278 17.23 -5.39 12.97
CA PRO A 278 17.40 -6.67 12.27
C PRO A 278 16.71 -6.59 10.89
N MET A 279 17.26 -5.76 10.01
CA MET A 279 16.70 -5.56 8.67
C MET A 279 16.85 -6.82 7.81
N ILE A 280 15.76 -7.25 7.16
CA ILE A 280 15.68 -8.49 6.38
C ILE A 280 16.70 -8.53 5.24
N TRP A 281 17.04 -7.39 4.64
CA TRP A 281 18.08 -7.34 3.60
C TRP A 281 19.45 -7.79 4.12
N ARG A 282 19.73 -7.69 5.42
CA ARG A 282 20.97 -8.23 6.02
C ARG A 282 20.99 -9.75 5.97
N ASP A 283 19.85 -10.39 6.19
CA ASP A 283 19.70 -11.84 6.10
C ASP A 283 19.86 -12.30 4.65
N TYR A 284 19.29 -11.57 3.69
CA TYR A 284 19.53 -11.81 2.26
C TYR A 284 20.99 -11.61 1.88
N ARG A 285 21.66 -10.53 2.34
CA ARG A 285 23.09 -10.31 2.06
C ARG A 285 23.94 -11.46 2.60
N ALA A 286 23.66 -11.91 3.82
CA ALA A 286 24.34 -13.04 4.45
C ALA A 286 24.07 -14.37 3.74
N ALA A 287 22.88 -14.53 3.13
CA ALA A 287 22.54 -15.67 2.28
C ALA A 287 23.20 -15.63 0.89
N GLY A 288 23.95 -14.57 0.57
CA GLY A 288 24.69 -14.42 -0.68
C GLY A 288 24.00 -13.58 -1.74
N TYR A 289 23.03 -12.73 -1.38
CA TYR A 289 22.36 -11.81 -2.29
C TYR A 289 23.08 -10.48 -2.43
N ARG A 290 23.03 -9.90 -3.64
CA ARG A 290 23.23 -8.47 -3.86
C ARG A 290 22.02 -7.70 -3.31
N THR A 291 22.26 -6.63 -2.58
CA THR A 291 21.21 -5.86 -1.90
C THR A 291 21.12 -4.42 -2.40
N GLY A 292 19.91 -3.86 -2.43
CA GLY A 292 19.68 -2.47 -2.78
C GLY A 292 18.53 -1.85 -1.99
N PHE A 293 18.71 -0.60 -1.54
CA PHE A 293 17.66 0.22 -0.96
C PHE A 293 17.64 1.60 -1.64
N MET A 294 16.52 1.94 -2.27
CA MET A 294 16.35 3.19 -2.99
C MET A 294 15.15 3.93 -2.45
N GLU A 295 15.36 5.14 -1.93
CA GLU A 295 14.32 6.00 -1.39
C GLU A 295 14.60 7.43 -1.84
N ASP A 296 13.58 8.10 -2.41
CA ASP A 296 13.66 9.49 -2.79
C ASP A 296 13.24 10.42 -1.63
N VAL A 297 13.05 11.71 -1.92
CA VAL A 297 12.61 12.69 -0.91
C VAL A 297 13.51 12.71 0.35
N ALA A 298 14.84 12.74 0.15
CA ALA A 298 15.84 12.55 1.21
C ALA A 298 15.70 13.47 2.45
N HIS A 299 15.02 14.61 2.34
CA HIS A 299 14.76 15.55 3.44
C HIS A 299 13.71 15.04 4.45
N ILE A 300 12.82 14.11 4.04
CA ILE A 300 11.83 13.44 4.91
C ILE A 300 11.90 11.91 4.84
N GLY A 301 13.05 11.34 4.45
CA GLY A 301 13.22 9.89 4.28
C GLY A 301 12.91 9.07 5.55
N THR A 302 12.37 7.86 5.36
CA THR A 302 11.77 7.00 6.39
C THR A 302 12.64 6.84 7.64
N PHE A 303 13.92 6.52 7.43
CA PHE A 303 14.87 6.22 8.52
C PHE A 303 15.71 7.42 8.94
N THR A 304 15.51 8.58 8.32
CA THR A 304 16.42 9.74 8.47
C THR A 304 15.71 11.02 8.90
N TYR A 305 14.39 11.11 8.75
CA TYR A 305 13.64 12.27 9.21
C TYR A 305 13.58 12.29 10.75
N ARG A 306 12.93 11.28 11.34
CA ARG A 306 12.73 11.15 12.79
C ARG A 306 13.80 10.30 13.47
N LEU A 307 14.36 9.32 12.75
CA LEU A 307 15.38 8.40 13.26
C LEU A 307 16.78 8.85 12.86
N LYS A 308 17.83 8.40 13.56
CA LYS A 308 19.22 8.83 13.36
C LYS A 308 19.81 8.51 11.98
N GLY A 309 19.12 7.76 11.13
CA GLY A 309 19.68 7.22 9.90
C GLY A 309 20.62 6.05 10.17
N PHE A 310 21.25 5.58 9.12
CA PHE A 310 22.30 4.58 9.16
C PHE A 310 23.67 5.25 9.29
N ASP A 311 24.51 4.73 10.17
CA ASP A 311 25.93 5.09 10.25
C ASP A 311 26.67 4.47 9.07
N ARG A 312 26.51 3.17 8.88
CA ARG A 312 27.08 2.42 7.75
C ARG A 312 26.08 2.30 6.61
N GLN A 313 26.59 2.17 5.38
CA GLN A 313 25.71 1.95 4.23
C GLN A 313 24.87 0.66 4.42
N PRO A 314 23.54 0.71 4.33
CA PRO A 314 22.68 -0.41 4.74
C PRO A 314 22.61 -1.56 3.72
N THR A 315 22.92 -1.28 2.46
CA THR A 315 22.81 -2.21 1.31
C THR A 315 23.92 -1.91 0.29
N ASP A 316 24.20 -2.85 -0.61
CA ASP A 316 25.28 -2.68 -1.60
C ASP A 316 25.01 -1.52 -2.58
N HIS A 317 23.74 -1.25 -2.90
CA HIS A 317 23.30 -0.05 -3.63
C HIS A 317 22.38 0.82 -2.75
N TYR A 318 22.66 2.12 -2.62
CA TYR A 318 21.92 3.00 -1.70
C TYR A 318 21.70 4.42 -2.28
N MET A 319 20.51 4.67 -2.83
CA MET A 319 20.23 5.92 -3.57
C MET A 319 20.09 7.18 -2.72
N ARG A 320 20.12 7.09 -1.39
CA ARG A 320 20.13 8.29 -0.55
C ARG A 320 21.29 9.22 -0.91
N THR A 321 22.46 8.66 -1.20
CA THR A 321 23.66 9.40 -1.65
C THR A 321 23.36 10.22 -2.90
N TYR A 322 22.67 9.63 -3.89
CA TYR A 322 22.20 10.34 -5.08
C TYR A 322 21.27 11.50 -4.71
N TYR A 323 20.23 11.23 -3.93
CA TYR A 323 19.21 12.24 -3.64
C TYR A 323 19.73 13.40 -2.78
N LEU A 324 20.70 13.17 -1.89
CA LEU A 324 21.36 14.25 -1.13
C LEU A 324 22.16 15.21 -2.02
N ALA A 325 22.79 14.70 -3.08
CA ALA A 325 23.51 15.52 -4.06
C ALA A 325 22.53 16.17 -5.05
N ALA A 326 21.64 15.39 -5.64
CA ALA A 326 20.73 15.83 -6.68
C ALA A 326 19.71 16.88 -6.19
N SER A 327 19.26 16.80 -4.93
CA SER A 327 18.26 17.75 -4.40
C SER A 327 18.72 19.21 -4.45
N ARG A 328 20.04 19.45 -4.38
CA ARG A 328 20.64 20.79 -4.50
C ARG A 328 20.44 21.40 -5.89
N TYR A 329 20.20 20.56 -6.90
CA TYR A 329 20.05 20.96 -8.29
C TYR A 329 18.59 20.99 -8.76
N PHE A 330 17.65 20.49 -7.97
CA PHE A 330 16.25 20.37 -8.37
C PHE A 330 15.60 21.70 -8.80
N SER A 331 16.02 22.82 -8.22
CA SER A 331 15.53 24.15 -8.59
C SER A 331 16.01 24.66 -9.96
N TYR A 332 17.06 24.06 -10.53
CA TYR A 332 17.53 24.39 -11.89
C TYR A 332 16.75 23.67 -12.98
N PHE A 333 15.98 22.64 -12.63
CA PHE A 333 15.19 21.85 -13.56
C PHE A 333 13.71 22.19 -13.47
N LYS A 334 12.95 21.73 -14.47
CA LYS A 334 11.49 21.71 -14.35
C LYS A 334 11.08 20.87 -13.14
N ASN A 335 9.95 21.20 -12.53
CA ASN A 335 9.39 20.44 -11.41
C ASN A 335 9.33 18.94 -11.74
N PHE A 336 9.72 18.12 -10.76
CA PHE A 336 9.80 16.65 -10.88
C PHE A 336 10.77 16.11 -11.95
N CYS A 337 11.65 16.94 -12.52
CA CYS A 337 12.67 16.54 -13.48
C CYS A 337 14.08 16.73 -12.93
N VAL A 338 15.01 15.92 -13.45
CA VAL A 338 16.47 16.16 -13.41
C VAL A 338 16.95 16.03 -14.85
N GLY A 339 17.38 17.14 -15.44
CA GLY A 339 17.66 17.22 -16.88
C GLY A 339 16.45 16.82 -17.72
N GLY A 340 16.64 15.87 -18.63
CA GLY A 340 15.61 15.30 -19.48
C GLY A 340 14.84 14.13 -18.89
N VAL A 341 15.10 13.74 -17.64
CA VAL A 341 14.52 12.54 -17.02
C VAL A 341 13.58 12.93 -15.87
N PRO A 342 12.35 12.38 -15.81
CA PRO A 342 11.51 12.48 -14.63
C PRO A 342 12.18 11.82 -13.41
N ARG A 343 12.12 12.44 -12.24
CA ARG A 343 12.85 11.97 -11.04
C ARG A 343 12.42 10.59 -10.57
N HIS A 344 11.14 10.23 -10.69
CA HIS A 344 10.66 8.88 -10.39
C HIS A 344 11.29 7.84 -11.32
N SER A 345 11.45 8.19 -12.61
CA SER A 345 12.09 7.35 -13.61
C SER A 345 13.58 7.17 -13.37
N VAL A 346 14.28 8.10 -12.72
CA VAL A 346 15.69 7.91 -12.31
C VAL A 346 15.82 6.70 -11.37
N MET A 347 14.97 6.58 -10.37
CA MET A 347 14.96 5.43 -9.45
C MET A 347 14.64 4.13 -10.17
N LEU A 348 13.58 4.13 -10.98
CA LEU A 348 13.18 2.96 -11.78
C LEU A 348 14.32 2.48 -12.69
N ASN A 349 14.98 3.42 -13.38
CA ASN A 349 16.09 3.12 -14.27
C ASN A 349 17.31 2.60 -13.51
N HIS A 350 17.63 3.15 -12.34
CA HIS A 350 18.74 2.65 -11.51
C HIS A 350 18.47 1.23 -11.01
N ILE A 351 17.26 0.93 -10.55
CA ILE A 351 16.87 -0.46 -10.19
C ILE A 351 17.05 -1.40 -11.39
N ARG A 352 16.59 -0.99 -12.58
CA ARG A 352 16.79 -1.78 -13.80
C ARG A 352 18.28 -1.98 -14.12
N ALA A 353 19.11 -0.96 -13.96
CA ALA A 353 20.54 -1.03 -14.19
C ALA A 353 21.22 -2.04 -13.25
N VAL A 354 20.81 -2.13 -11.98
CA VAL A 354 21.27 -3.17 -11.04
C VAL A 354 20.93 -4.57 -11.57
N PHE A 355 19.70 -4.77 -12.06
CA PHE A 355 19.29 -6.06 -12.64
C PHE A 355 20.03 -6.38 -13.95
N ASP A 356 20.28 -5.39 -14.81
CA ASP A 356 21.03 -5.55 -16.05
C ASP A 356 22.51 -5.89 -15.80
N ARG A 357 23.14 -5.31 -14.78
CA ARG A 357 24.55 -5.56 -14.42
C ARG A 357 24.75 -6.93 -13.77
N TYR A 358 23.82 -7.35 -12.92
CA TYR A 358 23.96 -8.54 -12.07
C TYR A 358 22.99 -9.66 -12.47
N LYS A 359 22.80 -9.88 -13.78
CA LYS A 359 21.84 -10.87 -14.32
C LYS A 359 21.94 -12.26 -13.70
N HIS A 360 23.16 -12.73 -13.45
CA HIS A 360 23.42 -14.10 -12.97
C HIS A 360 23.67 -14.21 -11.46
N GLN A 361 23.45 -13.14 -10.69
CA GLN A 361 23.61 -13.14 -9.23
C GLN A 361 22.25 -13.02 -8.53
N PRO A 362 22.05 -13.59 -7.35
CA PRO A 362 20.83 -13.38 -6.57
C PRO A 362 20.70 -11.92 -6.10
N LYS A 363 19.49 -11.34 -6.15
CA LYS A 363 19.22 -9.92 -5.86
C LYS A 363 18.06 -9.72 -4.90
N PHE A 364 18.23 -8.89 -3.87
CA PHE A 364 17.17 -8.34 -3.02
C PHE A 364 17.19 -6.82 -3.16
N VAL A 365 16.23 -6.23 -3.86
CA VAL A 365 16.18 -4.79 -4.10
C VAL A 365 14.85 -4.24 -3.62
N PHE A 366 14.90 -3.19 -2.80
CA PHE A 366 13.73 -2.46 -2.34
C PHE A 366 13.82 -0.98 -2.76
N GLY A 367 12.94 -0.56 -3.67
CA GLY A 367 12.73 0.84 -4.02
C GLY A 367 11.43 1.38 -3.41
N PHE A 368 11.43 2.63 -2.98
CA PHE A 368 10.28 3.29 -2.36
C PHE A 368 10.20 4.75 -2.82
N HIS A 369 9.13 5.09 -3.55
CA HIS A 369 8.92 6.41 -4.15
C HIS A 369 7.85 7.21 -3.41
N GLY A 370 8.18 8.42 -2.97
CA GLY A 370 7.25 9.32 -2.29
C GLY A 370 6.94 10.63 -3.01
N GLU A 371 7.81 11.11 -3.92
CA GLU A 371 7.74 12.50 -4.42
C GLU A 371 6.40 12.85 -5.10
N LEU A 372 5.78 11.90 -5.81
CA LEU A 372 4.53 12.14 -6.55
C LEU A 372 3.24 11.79 -5.78
N SER A 373 3.33 11.22 -4.58
CA SER A 373 2.17 10.67 -3.87
C SER A 373 2.04 11.07 -2.40
N HIS A 374 3.12 11.50 -1.74
CA HIS A 374 3.11 11.87 -0.33
C HIS A 374 2.17 13.07 -0.06
N ASP A 375 2.37 14.18 -0.79
CA ASP A 375 1.61 15.43 -0.59
C ASP A 375 0.44 15.61 -1.54
N SER A 376 0.36 14.81 -2.61
CA SER A 376 -0.65 14.92 -3.65
C SER A 376 -1.34 13.60 -3.93
N TYR A 377 -2.67 13.62 -3.93
CA TYR A 377 -3.46 12.48 -4.39
C TYR A 377 -3.33 12.25 -5.90
N ASN A 378 -3.06 13.32 -6.67
CA ASN A 378 -3.28 13.32 -8.11
C ASN A 378 -1.98 13.21 -8.93
N ASP A 379 -0.85 13.73 -8.42
CA ASP A 379 0.40 13.83 -9.20
C ASP A 379 0.97 12.48 -9.62
N ILE A 380 0.75 11.44 -8.81
CA ILE A 380 1.14 10.06 -9.12
C ILE A 380 0.55 9.52 -10.43
N GLY A 381 -0.56 10.09 -10.91
CA GLY A 381 -1.12 9.76 -12.22
C GLY A 381 -0.15 10.01 -13.37
N ALA A 382 0.78 10.95 -13.22
CA ALA A 382 1.80 11.25 -14.23
C ALA A 382 2.83 10.13 -14.42
N ALA A 383 2.92 9.18 -13.47
CA ALA A 383 3.87 8.07 -13.51
C ALA A 383 3.31 6.77 -14.14
N ASP A 384 2.02 6.71 -14.49
CA ASP A 384 1.39 5.44 -14.94
C ASP A 384 2.05 4.87 -16.21
N ASP A 385 2.38 5.73 -17.18
CA ASP A 385 3.00 5.28 -18.43
C ASP A 385 4.45 4.85 -18.25
N ASP A 386 5.19 5.54 -17.38
CA ASP A 386 6.58 5.21 -17.07
C ASP A 386 6.67 3.91 -16.26
N LEU A 387 5.81 3.73 -15.26
CA LEU A 387 5.72 2.48 -14.51
C LEU A 387 5.33 1.30 -15.42
N LEU A 388 4.36 1.49 -16.31
CA LEU A 388 4.00 0.48 -17.31
C LEU A 388 5.17 0.13 -18.22
N GLY A 389 5.88 1.14 -18.74
CA GLY A 389 7.06 0.96 -19.58
C GLY A 389 8.16 0.19 -18.86
N TRP A 390 8.41 0.53 -17.60
CA TRP A 390 9.39 -0.15 -16.75
C TRP A 390 9.04 -1.63 -16.50
N LEU A 391 7.78 -1.93 -16.14
CA LEU A 391 7.32 -3.31 -15.94
C LEU A 391 7.44 -4.17 -17.21
N LYS A 392 7.12 -3.60 -18.37
CA LYS A 392 7.34 -4.27 -19.67
C LYS A 392 8.81 -4.51 -19.93
N GLY A 393 9.65 -3.49 -19.71
CA GLY A 393 11.09 -3.58 -19.87
C GLY A 393 11.73 -4.69 -19.03
N LEU A 394 11.32 -4.82 -17.76
CA LEU A 394 11.77 -5.92 -16.89
C LEU A 394 11.36 -7.29 -17.44
N LYS A 395 10.12 -7.44 -17.93
CA LYS A 395 9.64 -8.68 -18.53
C LYS A 395 10.42 -9.03 -19.81
N GLU A 396 10.56 -8.07 -20.72
CA GLU A 396 11.21 -8.23 -22.02
C GLU A 396 12.70 -8.56 -21.88
N ALA A 397 13.38 -7.97 -20.89
CA ALA A 397 14.77 -8.28 -20.56
C ALA A 397 14.96 -9.64 -19.86
N GLY A 398 13.87 -10.34 -19.51
CA GLY A 398 13.91 -11.63 -18.83
C GLY A 398 14.13 -11.56 -17.32
N HIS A 399 14.18 -10.36 -16.73
CA HIS A 399 14.43 -10.14 -15.30
C HIS A 399 13.34 -10.71 -14.40
N LEU A 400 12.13 -10.96 -14.92
CA LEU A 400 11.03 -11.54 -14.15
C LEU A 400 10.99 -13.09 -14.18
N ASN A 401 11.93 -13.75 -14.87
CA ASN A 401 11.95 -15.21 -15.00
C ASN A 401 12.39 -15.94 -13.72
N ASP A 402 13.04 -15.23 -12.81
CA ASP A 402 13.58 -15.72 -11.54
C ASP A 402 13.33 -14.74 -10.39
N THR A 403 12.44 -13.76 -10.58
CA THR A 403 12.17 -12.70 -9.61
C THR A 403 10.76 -12.77 -9.04
N LEU A 404 10.65 -12.79 -7.72
CA LEU A 404 9.44 -12.41 -7.00
C LEU A 404 9.31 -10.89 -7.04
N LEU A 405 8.42 -10.39 -7.89
CA LEU A 405 8.14 -8.95 -7.98
C LEU A 405 7.00 -8.59 -7.02
N ILE A 406 7.27 -7.66 -6.12
CA ILE A 406 6.31 -7.11 -5.17
C ILE A 406 6.10 -5.63 -5.51
N LEU A 407 4.89 -5.27 -5.96
CA LEU A 407 4.48 -3.87 -6.06
C LEU A 407 3.58 -3.53 -4.89
N MET A 408 3.92 -2.47 -4.15
CA MET A 408 3.29 -2.17 -2.88
C MET A 408 3.09 -0.69 -2.59
N SER A 409 2.41 -0.40 -1.49
CA SER A 409 2.34 0.89 -0.84
C SER A 409 2.24 0.68 0.68
N ASP A 410 2.73 1.64 1.43
CA ASP A 410 2.83 1.60 2.89
C ASP A 410 1.47 1.83 3.58
N HIS A 411 0.72 2.83 3.12
CA HIS A 411 -0.61 3.22 3.57
C HIS A 411 -1.36 3.97 2.46
N GLY A 412 -2.64 4.29 2.65
CA GLY A 412 -3.34 5.26 1.80
C GLY A 412 -3.10 6.70 2.24
N HIS A 413 -3.70 7.68 1.56
CA HIS A 413 -3.41 9.09 1.80
C HIS A 413 -3.74 9.58 3.21
N ARG A 414 -2.75 10.22 3.85
CA ARG A 414 -2.86 10.76 5.21
C ARG A 414 -3.17 12.26 5.27
N PHE A 415 -2.69 13.03 4.30
CA PHE A 415 -2.64 14.50 4.36
C PHE A 415 -3.68 15.22 3.49
N ALA A 416 -4.54 14.48 2.79
CA ALA A 416 -5.59 15.04 1.95
C ALA A 416 -6.94 15.09 2.68
N GLU A 417 -7.79 16.07 2.34
CA GLU A 417 -9.17 16.19 2.87
C GLU A 417 -9.99 14.90 2.69
N ILE A 418 -9.62 14.09 1.70
CA ILE A 418 -10.14 12.74 1.50
C ILE A 418 -10.11 11.89 2.78
N ARG A 419 -9.07 11.98 3.64
CA ARG A 419 -8.98 11.20 4.90
C ARG A 419 -10.10 11.55 5.89
N ASN A 420 -10.71 12.73 5.78
CA ASN A 420 -11.82 13.13 6.65
C ASN A 420 -13.14 12.42 6.29
N THR A 421 -13.20 11.80 5.11
CA THR A 421 -14.35 11.01 4.64
C THR A 421 -14.33 9.60 5.22
N LEU A 422 -15.50 8.94 5.31
CA LEU A 422 -15.55 7.59 5.84
C LEU A 422 -14.76 6.62 4.96
N GLN A 423 -14.97 6.69 3.63
CA GLN A 423 -14.26 5.85 2.69
C GLN A 423 -12.75 6.15 2.69
N GLY A 424 -12.34 7.41 2.80
CA GLY A 424 -10.92 7.79 2.87
C GLY A 424 -10.20 7.17 4.08
N LYS A 425 -10.85 7.13 5.25
CA LYS A 425 -10.29 6.41 6.42
C LYS A 425 -10.10 4.91 6.16
N GLN A 426 -11.03 4.26 5.48
CA GLN A 426 -10.88 2.85 5.13
C GLN A 426 -9.78 2.63 4.09
N GLU A 427 -9.71 3.50 3.09
CA GLU A 427 -8.68 3.48 2.05
C GLU A 427 -7.27 3.70 2.63
N GLU A 428 -7.11 4.58 3.62
CA GLU A 428 -5.87 4.79 4.35
C GLU A 428 -5.30 3.47 4.91
N ARG A 429 -6.18 2.60 5.41
CA ARG A 429 -5.81 1.34 6.07
C ARG A 429 -5.60 0.18 5.10
N LEU A 430 -5.96 0.36 3.83
CA LEU A 430 -5.97 -0.68 2.80
C LEU A 430 -5.09 -0.28 1.61
N PRO A 431 -3.76 -0.21 1.79
CA PRO A 431 -2.84 0.14 0.72
C PRO A 431 -2.80 -0.91 -0.39
N PHE A 432 -2.27 -0.51 -1.54
CA PHE A 432 -2.04 -1.44 -2.63
C PHE A 432 -0.90 -2.41 -2.27
N PHE A 433 -1.11 -3.72 -2.44
CA PHE A 433 -0.05 -4.71 -2.25
C PHE A 433 -0.25 -5.88 -3.19
N SER A 434 0.79 -6.27 -3.93
CA SER A 434 0.69 -7.31 -4.95
C SER A 434 1.97 -8.09 -5.13
N PHE A 435 1.84 -9.33 -5.58
CA PHE A 435 2.93 -10.26 -5.83
C PHE A 435 2.81 -10.85 -7.24
N THR A 436 3.92 -10.89 -7.95
CA THR A 436 4.06 -11.55 -9.25
C THR A 436 5.16 -12.60 -9.12
N PHE A 437 4.80 -13.84 -9.43
CA PHE A 437 5.70 -14.98 -9.33
C PHE A 437 6.24 -15.37 -10.71
N PRO A 438 7.47 -15.88 -10.81
CA PRO A 438 7.95 -16.52 -12.02
C PRO A 438 7.08 -17.72 -12.42
N ALA A 439 6.98 -17.98 -13.72
CA ALA A 439 6.11 -19.03 -14.26
C ALA A 439 6.41 -20.43 -13.68
N TRP A 440 7.69 -20.73 -13.43
CA TRP A 440 8.12 -22.02 -12.87
C TRP A 440 7.69 -22.22 -11.42
N PHE A 441 7.48 -21.14 -10.65
CA PHE A 441 7.13 -21.23 -9.23
C PHE A 441 5.80 -21.95 -9.03
N LYS A 442 4.80 -21.63 -9.85
CA LYS A 442 3.48 -22.28 -9.82
C LYS A 442 3.57 -23.80 -10.08
N GLN A 443 4.49 -24.22 -10.93
CA GLN A 443 4.66 -25.63 -11.30
C GLN A 443 5.45 -26.39 -10.23
N SER A 444 6.47 -25.75 -9.66
CA SER A 444 7.39 -26.38 -8.70
C SER A 444 6.86 -26.34 -7.27
N HIS A 445 6.05 -25.34 -6.92
CA HIS A 445 5.49 -25.13 -5.58
C HIS A 445 3.96 -24.88 -5.65
N PRO A 446 3.17 -25.81 -6.22
CA PRO A 446 1.74 -25.60 -6.48
C PRO A 446 0.92 -25.36 -5.21
N GLN A 447 1.25 -26.03 -4.10
CA GLN A 447 0.54 -25.85 -2.82
C GLN A 447 0.82 -24.47 -2.20
N ALA A 448 2.08 -24.01 -2.22
CA ALA A 448 2.44 -22.66 -1.76
C ALA A 448 1.74 -21.58 -2.58
N TYR A 449 1.70 -21.75 -3.91
CA TYR A 449 0.98 -20.84 -4.79
C TYR A 449 -0.54 -20.86 -4.53
N ALA A 450 -1.13 -22.04 -4.31
CA ALA A 450 -2.55 -22.17 -3.98
C ALA A 450 -2.91 -21.51 -2.64
N ASN A 451 -2.08 -21.70 -1.61
CA ASN A 451 -2.22 -21.00 -0.32
C ASN A 451 -2.10 -19.49 -0.50
N PHE A 452 -1.14 -19.02 -1.31
CA PHE A 452 -1.02 -17.59 -1.61
C PHE A 452 -2.29 -17.04 -2.27
N VAL A 453 -2.82 -17.71 -3.29
CA VAL A 453 -4.08 -17.32 -3.96
C VAL A 453 -5.23 -17.27 -2.95
N TRP A 454 -5.33 -18.26 -2.06
CA TRP A 454 -6.30 -18.26 -0.97
C TRP A 454 -6.15 -17.04 -0.04
N ASN A 455 -4.90 -16.68 0.28
CA ASN A 455 -4.57 -15.57 1.17
C ASN A 455 -4.84 -14.18 0.55
N THR A 456 -5.01 -14.07 -0.77
CA THR A 456 -5.38 -12.80 -1.41
C THR A 456 -6.68 -12.19 -0.86
N GLN A 457 -7.56 -13.01 -0.29
CA GLN A 457 -8.85 -12.63 0.29
C GLN A 457 -8.87 -12.77 1.83
N ARG A 458 -7.69 -12.80 2.46
CA ARG A 458 -7.51 -12.90 3.92
C ARG A 458 -6.92 -11.62 4.49
N LEU A 459 -7.09 -11.44 5.80
CA LEU A 459 -6.41 -10.37 6.53
C LEU A 459 -4.91 -10.64 6.53
N THR A 460 -4.16 -9.76 5.87
CA THR A 460 -2.70 -9.82 5.79
C THR A 460 -2.10 -8.49 6.24
N THR A 461 -0.83 -8.50 6.63
CA THR A 461 -0.13 -7.37 7.27
C THR A 461 1.33 -7.33 6.81
N PRO A 462 2.05 -6.23 7.09
CA PRO A 462 3.51 -6.19 6.99
C PRO A 462 4.24 -7.39 7.62
N PHE A 463 3.76 -7.91 8.76
CA PHE A 463 4.39 -9.05 9.45
C PHE A 463 4.31 -10.33 8.62
N ASP A 464 3.22 -10.54 7.88
CA ASP A 464 3.04 -11.70 7.01
C ASP A 464 3.99 -11.63 5.81
N VAL A 465 4.23 -10.42 5.28
CA VAL A 465 5.22 -10.19 4.22
C VAL A 465 6.62 -10.47 4.75
N HIS A 466 6.97 -9.98 5.94
CA HIS A 466 8.25 -10.28 6.58
C HIS A 466 8.46 -11.79 6.79
N ALA A 467 7.44 -12.49 7.30
CA ALA A 467 7.46 -13.93 7.46
C ALA A 467 7.61 -14.66 6.11
N THR A 468 7.01 -14.13 5.04
CA THR A 468 7.16 -14.66 3.68
C THR A 468 8.58 -14.51 3.15
N LEU A 469 9.19 -13.34 3.33
CA LEU A 469 10.59 -13.08 2.94
C LEU A 469 11.55 -14.00 3.71
N SER A 470 11.34 -14.15 5.01
CA SER A 470 12.10 -15.10 5.83
C SER A 470 11.92 -16.55 5.35
N HIS A 471 10.69 -16.92 4.98
CA HIS A 471 10.38 -18.26 4.49
C HIS A 471 11.03 -18.57 3.13
N LEU A 472 11.31 -17.55 2.30
CA LEU A 472 12.08 -17.74 1.05
C LEU A 472 13.53 -18.17 1.33
N LEU A 473 14.15 -17.67 2.39
CA LEU A 473 15.52 -18.03 2.78
C LEU A 473 15.61 -19.40 3.48
N ASP A 474 14.51 -19.87 4.06
CA ASP A 474 14.43 -21.17 4.72
C ASP A 474 13.10 -21.88 4.47
N PHE A 475 12.89 -22.39 3.26
CA PHE A 475 11.63 -22.99 2.83
C PHE A 475 11.47 -24.40 3.41
N ARG A 476 10.59 -24.54 4.42
CA ARG A 476 10.36 -25.81 5.14
C ARG A 476 9.09 -26.54 4.70
N GLY A 477 8.56 -26.19 3.53
CA GLY A 477 7.25 -26.64 3.07
C GLY A 477 6.15 -25.66 3.48
N VAL A 478 4.89 -26.09 3.40
CA VAL A 478 3.73 -25.23 3.72
C VAL A 478 2.84 -25.89 4.76
N LYS A 479 2.18 -25.07 5.57
CA LYS A 479 1.30 -25.51 6.65
C LYS A 479 0.07 -24.62 6.78
N ASP A 480 -0.85 -25.00 7.67
CA ASP A 480 -1.88 -24.07 8.15
C ASP A 480 -1.23 -23.07 9.13
N GLY A 481 -1.65 -21.81 9.06
CA GLY A 481 -1.14 -20.75 9.91
C GLY A 481 -1.59 -20.90 11.36
N ASP A 482 -0.72 -20.55 12.30
CA ASP A 482 -1.03 -20.49 13.74
C ASP A 482 -1.53 -19.08 14.10
N LEU A 483 -2.70 -18.98 14.73
CA LEU A 483 -3.27 -17.70 15.17
C LEU A 483 -2.48 -17.04 16.30
N ASN A 484 -1.58 -17.77 16.96
CA ASN A 484 -0.65 -17.19 17.93
C ASN A 484 0.53 -16.47 17.27
N ASP A 485 0.77 -16.72 15.97
CA ASP A 485 1.82 -16.05 15.21
C ASP A 485 1.27 -14.76 14.60
N ARG A 486 1.81 -13.61 15.04
CA ARG A 486 1.42 -12.31 14.47
C ARG A 486 1.71 -12.19 12.98
N GLY A 487 2.74 -12.91 12.50
CA GLY A 487 3.15 -12.95 11.10
C GLY A 487 3.13 -14.39 10.59
N ILE A 488 2.20 -14.68 9.69
CA ILE A 488 2.03 -15.96 9.01
C ILE A 488 2.55 -15.79 7.59
N SER A 489 3.46 -16.67 7.16
CA SER A 489 3.96 -16.65 5.78
C SER A 489 2.79 -16.73 4.79
N LEU A 490 2.82 -15.95 3.71
CA LEU A 490 1.80 -15.98 2.67
C LEU A 490 1.83 -17.28 1.85
N PHE A 491 2.83 -18.15 2.05
CA PHE A 491 2.85 -19.52 1.53
C PHE A 491 2.12 -20.53 2.43
N ASP A 492 1.91 -20.18 3.70
CA ASP A 492 1.07 -20.94 4.63
C ASP A 492 -0.38 -20.49 4.49
N LYS A 493 -1.34 -21.36 4.80
CA LYS A 493 -2.76 -21.03 4.66
C LYS A 493 -3.21 -20.18 5.85
N ILE A 494 -3.52 -18.90 5.62
CA ILE A 494 -4.00 -18.00 6.68
C ILE A 494 -5.42 -18.41 7.09
N PRO A 495 -5.68 -18.65 8.39
CA PRO A 495 -7.01 -19.03 8.88
C PRO A 495 -8.07 -17.96 8.59
N ILE A 496 -9.30 -18.41 8.29
CA ILE A 496 -10.42 -17.51 8.00
C ILE A 496 -10.95 -16.82 9.28
N GLU A 497 -10.63 -17.41 10.43
CA GLU A 497 -10.94 -16.97 11.78
C GLU A 497 -9.97 -15.89 12.30
N ARG A 498 -8.90 -15.55 11.56
CA ARG A 498 -7.92 -14.56 11.99
C ARG A 498 -8.56 -13.18 12.17
N THR A 499 -8.48 -12.67 13.39
CA THR A 499 -8.95 -11.33 13.79
C THR A 499 -7.84 -10.29 13.63
N CYS A 500 -8.20 -9.01 13.75
CA CYS A 500 -7.19 -7.94 13.83
C CYS A 500 -6.29 -8.09 15.06
N ALA A 501 -6.81 -8.63 16.17
CA ALA A 501 -6.03 -8.85 17.37
C ALA A 501 -4.95 -9.92 17.16
N ASP A 502 -5.30 -11.03 16.51
CA ASP A 502 -4.35 -12.11 16.16
C ASP A 502 -3.26 -11.60 15.20
N ALA A 503 -3.63 -10.68 14.30
CA ALA A 503 -2.72 -10.02 13.37
C ALA A 503 -1.93 -8.84 14.00
N PHE A 504 -2.06 -8.60 15.30
CA PHE A 504 -1.40 -7.51 16.04
C PHE A 504 -1.73 -6.10 15.50
N ILE A 505 -2.98 -5.91 15.09
CA ILE A 505 -3.50 -4.63 14.57
C ILE A 505 -4.30 -3.94 15.67
N GLU A 506 -3.96 -2.68 15.95
CA GLU A 506 -4.72 -1.85 16.88
C GLU A 506 -6.15 -1.61 16.37
N PRO A 507 -7.15 -1.49 17.26
CA PRO A 507 -8.57 -1.39 16.87
C PRO A 507 -8.88 -0.25 15.89
N HIS A 508 -8.14 0.85 15.96
CA HIS A 508 -8.33 2.01 15.10
C HIS A 508 -7.58 1.92 13.76
N TRP A 509 -6.64 0.98 13.60
CA TRP A 509 -6.02 0.63 12.32
C TRP A 509 -6.69 -0.54 11.61
N CYS A 510 -7.49 -1.33 12.34
CA CYS A 510 -8.23 -2.46 11.80
C CYS A 510 -9.36 -2.05 10.84
N ALA A 511 -9.18 -2.26 9.52
CA ALA A 511 -10.20 -1.97 8.52
C ALA A 511 -11.35 -3.00 8.47
N CYS A 512 -11.24 -4.11 9.21
CA CYS A 512 -12.30 -5.12 9.26
C CYS A 512 -13.59 -4.50 9.83
N LEU A 513 -14.71 -4.77 9.18
CA LEU A 513 -16.01 -4.31 9.62
C LEU A 513 -16.53 -5.16 10.79
N ALA A 514 -17.26 -4.53 11.69
CA ALA A 514 -17.87 -5.18 12.86
C ALA A 514 -19.39 -5.27 12.70
N TRP A 515 -19.95 -6.43 13.06
CA TRP A 515 -21.40 -6.59 13.18
C TRP A 515 -21.85 -6.05 14.54
N GLU A 516 -22.78 -5.11 14.51
CA GLU A 516 -23.49 -4.62 15.68
C GLU A 516 -24.93 -5.13 15.60
N GLU A 517 -25.37 -5.92 16.58
CA GLU A 517 -26.78 -6.25 16.71
C GLU A 517 -27.58 -4.97 17.00
N VAL A 518 -28.65 -4.76 16.24
CA VAL A 518 -29.46 -3.54 16.34
C VAL A 518 -30.90 -3.89 16.60
N SER A 519 -31.58 -3.04 17.37
CA SER A 519 -33.00 -3.24 17.66
C SER A 519 -33.82 -3.34 16.38
N VAL A 520 -34.66 -4.38 16.31
CA VAL A 520 -35.63 -4.59 15.21
C VAL A 520 -36.66 -3.47 15.12
N GLU A 521 -36.78 -2.66 16.17
CA GLU A 521 -37.70 -1.52 16.22
C GLU A 521 -37.18 -0.27 15.52
N ARG A 522 -35.88 -0.22 15.14
CA ARG A 522 -35.30 0.92 14.42
C ARG A 522 -35.96 1.11 13.06
N ASP A 523 -36.25 2.36 12.70
CA ASP A 523 -36.90 2.70 11.42
C ASP A 523 -36.11 2.18 10.22
N ALA A 524 -34.79 2.36 10.21
CA ALA A 524 -33.94 1.84 9.13
C ALA A 524 -34.03 0.31 8.96
N VAL A 525 -34.18 -0.44 10.07
CA VAL A 525 -34.36 -1.92 10.02
C VAL A 525 -35.73 -2.28 9.47
N LYS A 526 -36.77 -1.54 9.86
CA LYS A 526 -38.14 -1.72 9.33
C LYS A 526 -38.18 -1.42 7.84
N GLU A 527 -37.58 -0.32 7.39
CA GLU A 527 -37.49 0.04 5.98
C GLU A 527 -36.66 -0.98 5.18
N ALA A 528 -35.49 -1.41 5.70
CA ALA A 528 -34.70 -2.46 5.06
C ALA A 528 -35.48 -3.78 4.92
N SER A 529 -36.27 -4.14 5.94
CA SER A 529 -37.10 -5.35 5.94
C SER A 529 -38.27 -5.26 4.96
N ARG A 530 -38.90 -4.08 4.84
CA ARG A 530 -39.94 -3.84 3.82
C ARG A 530 -39.35 -3.88 2.42
N TYR A 531 -38.24 -3.18 2.19
CA TYR A 531 -37.49 -3.22 0.95
C TYR A 531 -37.15 -4.66 0.55
N LEU A 532 -36.68 -5.49 1.49
CA LEU A 532 -36.42 -6.91 1.23
C LEU A 532 -37.67 -7.62 0.73
N VAL A 533 -38.82 -7.48 1.39
CA VAL A 533 -40.06 -8.15 0.97
C VAL A 533 -40.54 -7.66 -0.40
N ASP A 534 -40.43 -6.35 -0.68
CA ASP A 534 -40.71 -5.79 -2.00
C ASP A 534 -39.77 -6.35 -3.07
N PHE A 535 -38.49 -6.48 -2.73
CA PHE A 535 -37.50 -7.12 -3.58
C PHE A 535 -37.75 -8.62 -3.79
N LEU A 536 -38.21 -9.37 -2.78
CA LEU A 536 -38.63 -10.76 -2.95
C LEU A 536 -39.85 -10.87 -3.86
N ASN A 537 -40.79 -9.94 -3.73
CA ASN A 537 -41.99 -9.89 -4.57
C ASN A 537 -41.65 -9.60 -6.04
N SER A 538 -40.62 -8.82 -6.35
CA SER A 538 -40.25 -8.52 -7.75
C SER A 538 -39.94 -9.79 -8.57
N TYR A 539 -39.42 -10.86 -7.94
CA TYR A 539 -39.17 -12.15 -8.61
C TYR A 539 -40.43 -12.90 -9.04
N THR A 540 -41.58 -12.59 -8.44
CA THR A 540 -42.85 -13.30 -8.69
C THR A 540 -43.91 -12.37 -9.27
N ASP A 541 -43.52 -11.17 -9.72
CA ASP A 541 -44.45 -10.12 -10.13
C ASP A 541 -45.24 -10.45 -11.39
N GLU A 542 -44.62 -11.16 -12.33
CA GLU A 542 -45.30 -11.66 -13.53
C GLU A 542 -46.17 -12.90 -13.28
N HIS A 543 -46.09 -13.49 -12.08
CA HIS A 543 -46.74 -14.75 -11.73
C HIS A 543 -47.76 -14.58 -10.59
N ARG A 544 -48.42 -13.43 -10.50
CA ARG A 544 -49.40 -13.13 -9.44
C ARG A 544 -50.67 -13.97 -9.52
N ASP A 545 -50.95 -14.55 -10.67
CA ASP A 545 -52.01 -15.52 -10.91
C ASP A 545 -51.78 -16.80 -10.09
N ILE A 546 -50.53 -17.25 -9.96
CA ILE A 546 -50.17 -18.48 -9.25
C ILE A 546 -49.43 -18.27 -7.93
N CYS A 547 -48.70 -17.16 -7.75
CA CYS A 547 -47.91 -16.86 -6.56
C CYS A 547 -48.51 -15.69 -5.75
N ALA A 548 -48.78 -15.93 -4.49
CA ALA A 548 -49.27 -14.94 -3.53
C ALA A 548 -48.23 -13.84 -3.29
N LYS A 549 -48.72 -12.60 -3.18
CA LYS A 549 -47.89 -11.45 -2.81
C LYS A 549 -47.48 -11.53 -1.34
N LEU A 550 -46.18 -11.56 -1.09
CA LEU A 550 -45.61 -11.62 0.25
C LEU A 550 -45.81 -10.30 1.00
N ARG A 551 -46.04 -10.42 2.30
CA ARG A 551 -46.08 -9.33 3.27
C ARG A 551 -45.08 -9.61 4.38
N LEU A 552 -44.46 -8.55 4.91
CA LEU A 552 -43.64 -8.64 6.11
C LEU A 552 -44.55 -8.99 7.30
N ALA A 553 -44.33 -10.14 7.92
CA ALA A 553 -45.08 -10.58 9.10
C ALA A 553 -44.35 -10.17 10.39
N GLU A 554 -43.03 -10.40 10.46
CA GLU A 554 -42.22 -10.08 11.63
C GLU A 554 -40.76 -9.87 11.23
N VAL A 555 -40.06 -8.95 11.90
CA VAL A 555 -38.60 -8.84 11.86
C VAL A 555 -38.05 -9.58 13.08
N LEU A 556 -37.36 -10.68 12.86
CA LEU A 556 -36.92 -11.59 13.91
C LEU A 556 -35.59 -11.19 14.51
N TRP A 557 -34.71 -10.62 13.68
CA TRP A 557 -33.37 -10.23 14.08
C TRP A 557 -32.79 -9.26 13.06
N ALA A 558 -31.94 -8.35 13.53
CA ALA A 558 -31.20 -7.46 12.66
C ALA A 558 -29.81 -7.14 13.24
N ALA A 559 -28.83 -7.05 12.36
CA ALA A 559 -27.54 -6.47 12.67
C ALA A 559 -27.13 -5.50 11.57
N ARG A 560 -26.28 -4.53 11.89
CA ARG A 560 -25.61 -3.69 10.90
C ARG A 560 -24.12 -3.95 10.91
N LEU A 561 -23.52 -4.03 9.74
CA LEU A 561 -22.10 -4.13 9.53
C LEU A 561 -21.56 -2.72 9.30
N ILE A 562 -20.75 -2.25 10.23
CA ILE A 562 -20.21 -0.89 10.26
C ILE A 562 -18.69 -0.89 10.50
N PRO A 563 -17.99 0.21 10.18
CA PRO A 563 -16.61 0.38 10.61
C PRO A 563 -16.50 0.27 12.15
N THR A 564 -15.34 -0.17 12.65
CA THR A 564 -15.11 -0.24 14.09
C THR A 564 -15.21 1.13 14.75
N LYS A 565 -15.60 1.17 16.04
CA LYS A 565 -15.59 2.41 16.83
C LYS A 565 -14.23 3.11 16.81
N GLY A 566 -13.15 2.31 16.79
CA GLY A 566 -11.79 2.82 16.67
C GLY A 566 -11.59 3.69 15.42
N ILE A 567 -12.05 3.23 14.24
CA ILE A 567 -11.95 4.01 12.99
C ILE A 567 -12.84 5.26 13.02
N LEU A 568 -14.08 5.12 13.49
CA LEU A 568 -15.04 6.22 13.52
C LEU A 568 -14.55 7.37 14.42
N ASN A 569 -13.95 7.01 15.56
CA ASN A 569 -13.50 7.97 16.56
C ASN A 569 -12.06 8.47 16.33
N PHE A 570 -11.28 7.79 15.49
CA PHE A 570 -9.91 8.19 15.20
C PHE A 570 -9.85 9.54 14.47
N LYS A 571 -9.06 10.46 15.01
CA LYS A 571 -8.83 11.78 14.43
C LYS A 571 -7.43 11.90 13.84
N LYS A 572 -6.42 11.63 14.65
CA LYS A 572 -4.99 11.69 14.32
C LYS A 572 -4.18 10.96 15.39
N SER A 573 -2.87 10.85 15.18
CA SER A 573 -1.93 10.50 16.24
C SER A 573 -1.87 11.60 17.30
N GLN A 574 -1.95 11.21 18.57
CA GLN A 574 -1.90 12.08 19.74
C GLN A 574 -0.47 12.46 20.09
N ASP A 575 0.48 11.53 19.95
CA ASP A 575 1.89 11.77 20.21
C ASP A 575 2.68 12.04 18.92
N LYS A 576 3.87 12.62 19.07
CA LYS A 576 4.75 13.00 17.95
C LYS A 576 5.25 11.81 17.12
N ASP A 577 5.31 10.62 17.71
CA ASP A 577 5.88 9.43 17.07
C ASP A 577 4.81 8.51 16.46
N GLY A 578 3.53 8.73 16.73
CA GLY A 578 2.42 7.97 16.13
C GLY A 578 2.12 6.65 16.83
N PHE A 579 2.43 6.53 18.13
CA PHE A 579 2.17 5.33 18.94
C PHE A 579 0.84 5.36 19.69
N VAL A 580 0.25 6.53 19.86
CA VAL A 580 -0.95 6.76 20.65
C VAL A 580 -1.96 7.51 19.79
N ALA A 581 -3.19 7.00 19.74
CA ALA A 581 -4.27 7.59 18.94
C ALA A 581 -5.09 8.62 19.72
N GLU A 582 -5.46 9.71 19.04
CA GLU A 582 -6.52 10.62 19.49
C GLU A 582 -7.88 10.11 18.97
N LEU A 583 -8.72 9.60 19.88
CA LEU A 583 -10.04 9.03 19.57
C LEU A 583 -11.19 10.01 19.88
N SER A 584 -11.12 11.23 19.33
CA SER A 584 -12.07 12.33 19.60
C SER A 584 -12.94 12.73 18.41
N ALA A 585 -12.82 12.06 17.25
CA ALA A 585 -13.62 12.37 16.07
C ALA A 585 -15.05 11.81 16.19
N GLU A 586 -15.99 12.44 15.49
CA GLU A 586 -17.36 11.95 15.32
C GLU A 586 -17.63 11.77 13.82
N THR A 587 -17.06 10.72 13.22
CA THR A 587 -17.17 10.52 11.77
C THR A 587 -18.55 9.98 11.41
N PRO A 588 -19.32 10.67 10.55
CA PRO A 588 -20.65 10.22 10.16
C PRO A 588 -20.56 8.92 9.35
N VAL A 589 -21.50 8.02 9.60
CA VAL A 589 -21.63 6.79 8.82
C VAL A 589 -22.44 7.09 7.56
N THR A 590 -21.81 7.05 6.39
CA THR A 590 -22.45 7.39 5.10
C THR A 590 -23.13 6.18 4.44
N SER A 591 -22.69 4.96 4.77
CA SER A 591 -23.31 3.72 4.31
C SER A 591 -23.26 2.65 5.38
N GLU A 592 -24.36 1.89 5.47
CA GLU A 592 -24.52 0.76 6.38
C GLU A 592 -24.91 -0.49 5.57
N LEU A 593 -24.44 -1.67 5.99
CA LEU A 593 -24.94 -2.94 5.46
C LEU A 593 -25.73 -3.63 6.56
N TYR A 594 -27.04 -3.70 6.40
CA TYR A 594 -27.92 -4.43 7.32
C TYR A 594 -27.95 -5.90 6.94
N GLN A 595 -27.96 -6.78 7.93
CA GLN A 595 -28.44 -8.14 7.78
C GLN A 595 -29.73 -8.26 8.56
N VAL A 596 -30.81 -8.61 7.86
CA VAL A 596 -32.14 -8.76 8.46
C VAL A 596 -32.62 -10.19 8.32
N LYS A 597 -33.25 -10.69 9.37
CA LYS A 597 -33.98 -11.95 9.36
C LYS A 597 -35.46 -11.64 9.52
N VAL A 598 -36.25 -11.98 8.51
CA VAL A 598 -37.68 -11.65 8.45
C VAL A 598 -38.53 -12.89 8.30
N ARG A 599 -39.73 -12.85 8.85
CA ARG A 599 -40.82 -13.78 8.56
C ARG A 599 -41.78 -13.14 7.57
N THR A 600 -42.17 -13.85 6.52
CA THR A 600 -43.18 -13.41 5.54
C THR A 600 -44.50 -14.14 5.73
N SER A 601 -45.58 -13.51 5.27
CA SER A 601 -46.92 -14.09 5.12
C SER A 601 -47.39 -13.93 3.67
N PRO A 602 -48.11 -14.90 3.07
CA PRO A 602 -48.50 -16.19 3.63
C PRO A 602 -47.33 -17.18 3.80
N GLY A 603 -47.57 -18.29 4.50
CA GLY A 603 -46.66 -19.44 4.56
C GLY A 603 -45.46 -19.35 5.52
N ASN A 604 -45.43 -18.37 6.44
CA ASN A 604 -44.45 -18.28 7.55
C ASN A 604 -42.99 -18.41 7.10
N GLY A 605 -42.66 -17.62 6.10
CA GLY A 605 -41.41 -17.77 5.42
C GLY A 605 -40.23 -17.09 6.08
N LEU A 606 -39.16 -17.83 6.39
CA LEU A 606 -37.97 -17.25 7.00
C LEU A 606 -36.93 -16.90 5.95
N PHE A 607 -36.67 -15.60 5.80
CA PHE A 607 -35.63 -15.08 4.92
C PHE A 607 -34.56 -14.36 5.72
N GLU A 608 -33.32 -14.52 5.30
CA GLU A 608 -32.17 -13.77 5.80
C GLU A 608 -31.49 -13.11 4.60
N ALA A 609 -31.24 -11.80 4.66
CA ALA A 609 -30.62 -11.09 3.55
C ALA A 609 -29.75 -9.92 4.02
N SER A 610 -28.77 -9.57 3.18
CA SER A 610 -27.95 -8.37 3.36
C SER A 610 -28.46 -7.22 2.50
N ILE A 611 -28.76 -6.07 3.12
CA ILE A 611 -29.33 -4.88 2.49
C ILE A 611 -28.38 -3.70 2.72
N ALA A 612 -27.84 -3.13 1.64
CA ALA A 612 -27.02 -1.92 1.71
C ALA A 612 -27.91 -0.68 1.79
N HIS A 613 -27.64 0.19 2.76
CA HIS A 613 -28.32 1.46 2.98
C HIS A 613 -27.33 2.61 2.75
N ARG A 614 -27.68 3.53 1.84
CA ARG A 614 -26.98 4.82 1.70
C ARG A 614 -27.73 5.84 2.55
N VAL A 615 -27.12 6.24 3.67
CA VAL A 615 -27.78 6.96 4.76
C VAL A 615 -28.33 8.31 4.28
N GLU A 616 -27.51 9.12 3.62
CA GLU A 616 -27.89 10.48 3.19
C GLU A 616 -29.05 10.49 2.18
N LYS A 617 -29.09 9.51 1.27
CA LYS A 617 -30.12 9.43 0.23
C LYS A 617 -31.35 8.63 0.67
N ASN A 618 -31.25 7.96 1.83
CA ASN A 618 -32.21 6.98 2.30
C ASN A 618 -32.55 5.90 1.25
N ILE A 619 -31.53 5.40 0.54
CA ILE A 619 -31.70 4.39 -0.52
C ILE A 619 -31.25 3.03 -0.01
N PHE A 620 -32.13 2.02 -0.14
CA PHE A 620 -31.83 0.62 0.14
C PHE A 620 -31.57 -0.14 -1.16
N SER A 621 -30.61 -1.07 -1.12
CA SER A 621 -30.25 -1.89 -2.27
C SER A 621 -29.77 -3.28 -1.85
N THR A 622 -30.18 -4.30 -2.60
CA THR A 622 -29.58 -5.65 -2.54
C THR A 622 -28.50 -5.77 -3.62
N LYS A 623 -27.36 -6.39 -3.28
CA LYS A 623 -26.39 -6.77 -4.30
C LYS A 623 -26.87 -8.08 -4.94
N VAL A 624 -27.01 -8.08 -6.27
CA VAL A 624 -27.27 -9.30 -7.03
C VAL A 624 -25.92 -9.78 -7.55
N GLY A 625 -25.34 -10.79 -6.91
CA GLY A 625 -24.15 -11.45 -7.43
C GLY A 625 -24.48 -12.22 -8.70
N VAL A 626 -23.79 -11.92 -9.81
CA VAL A 626 -23.76 -12.81 -10.97
C VAL A 626 -22.60 -13.78 -10.75
N SER A 627 -22.91 -15.03 -10.39
CA SER A 627 -21.90 -16.10 -10.31
C SER A 627 -21.80 -16.82 -11.67
N PHE A 628 -20.61 -16.85 -12.25
CA PHE A 628 -20.30 -17.69 -13.42
C PHE A 628 -20.00 -19.10 -12.91
N VAL A 629 -20.91 -20.05 -13.12
CA VAL A 629 -20.64 -21.47 -12.85
C VAL A 629 -19.96 -22.07 -14.08
N PHE A 630 -18.69 -22.44 -13.95
CA PHE A 630 -18.00 -23.28 -14.93
C PHE A 630 -18.17 -24.74 -14.48
N GLU A 631 -19.16 -25.46 -15.01
CA GLU A 631 -19.16 -26.92 -14.90
C GLU A 631 -18.16 -27.48 -15.89
N THR A 632 -17.05 -28.02 -15.36
CA THR A 632 -16.18 -28.91 -16.12
C THR A 632 -16.68 -30.32 -15.87
N ASN A 633 -17.49 -30.84 -16.79
CA ASN A 633 -17.70 -32.29 -16.87
C ASN A 633 -16.68 -32.86 -17.87
N GLU A 634 -15.80 -33.72 -17.36
CA GLU A 634 -15.00 -34.62 -18.19
C GLU A 634 -15.92 -35.66 -18.84
N ALA A 635 -16.59 -35.30 -19.94
CA ALA A 635 -17.00 -36.20 -21.00
C ALA A 635 -17.69 -35.40 -22.11
N VAL A 636 -17.32 -35.71 -23.35
CA VAL A 636 -17.91 -35.28 -24.63
C VAL A 636 -17.34 -33.98 -25.23
N LEU A 637 -16.24 -34.16 -25.99
CA LEU A 637 -15.91 -33.36 -27.16
C LEU A 637 -17.02 -33.52 -28.22
N ASN A 638 -17.88 -32.51 -28.39
CA ASN A 638 -18.32 -31.94 -29.68
C ASN A 638 -19.63 -31.14 -29.57
N TYR A 639 -19.56 -29.89 -30.07
CA TYR A 639 -20.64 -29.04 -30.60
C TYR A 639 -21.76 -28.51 -29.67
N VAL A 640 -21.96 -27.18 -29.79
CA VAL A 640 -22.98 -26.28 -29.20
C VAL A 640 -22.63 -25.71 -27.82
N PHE A 641 -22.03 -24.52 -27.82
CA PHE A 641 -21.97 -23.62 -26.65
C PHE A 641 -23.39 -23.12 -26.31
N GLY A 642 -24.15 -23.90 -25.56
CA GLY A 642 -25.35 -23.44 -24.87
C GLY A 642 -24.97 -22.75 -23.57
N PHE A 643 -24.96 -21.41 -23.55
CA PHE A 643 -24.83 -20.65 -22.31
C PHE A 643 -26.12 -20.81 -21.48
N PHE A 644 -26.11 -21.66 -20.45
CA PHE A 644 -27.14 -21.65 -19.42
C PHE A 644 -26.77 -20.61 -18.36
N PHE A 645 -27.50 -19.49 -18.34
CA PHE A 645 -27.41 -18.51 -17.26
C PHE A 645 -28.18 -19.01 -16.04
N VAL A 646 -27.47 -19.39 -14.98
CA VAL A 646 -28.07 -19.59 -13.65
C VAL A 646 -27.70 -18.40 -12.78
N LEU A 647 -28.68 -17.54 -12.50
CA LEU A 647 -28.53 -16.39 -11.62
C LEU A 647 -28.44 -16.89 -10.17
N GLN A 648 -27.23 -17.19 -9.70
CA GLN A 648 -27.03 -17.64 -8.32
C GLN A 648 -26.99 -16.42 -7.38
N ILE A 649 -28.14 -16.10 -6.79
CA ILE A 649 -28.32 -14.96 -5.89
C ILE A 649 -27.69 -15.29 -4.53
N THR A 650 -26.47 -14.83 -4.29
CA THR A 650 -25.66 -15.16 -3.11
C THR A 650 -26.05 -14.41 -1.83
N ASP A 651 -26.91 -13.37 -1.91
CA ASP A 651 -27.14 -12.45 -0.78
C ASP A 651 -28.52 -12.57 -0.09
N ILE A 652 -29.40 -13.47 -0.55
CA ILE A 652 -30.68 -13.79 0.08
C ILE A 652 -30.69 -15.27 0.41
N SER A 653 -31.05 -15.67 1.61
CA SER A 653 -31.19 -17.07 2.02
C SER A 653 -32.61 -17.33 2.52
N ARG A 654 -33.18 -18.46 2.10
CA ARG A 654 -34.43 -18.97 2.64
C ARG A 654 -34.08 -20.11 3.58
N ILE A 655 -34.26 -19.87 4.87
CA ILE A 655 -33.66 -20.68 5.93
C ILE A 655 -34.60 -21.75 6.51
N ASN A 656 -35.87 -21.79 6.10
CA ASN A 656 -36.79 -22.90 6.37
C ASN A 656 -37.29 -23.57 5.08
N LYS A 657 -37.56 -24.88 5.18
CA LYS A 657 -37.98 -25.76 4.07
C LYS A 657 -39.24 -25.22 3.37
N TYR A 658 -39.24 -25.23 2.03
CA TYR A 658 -40.38 -24.77 1.22
C TYR A 658 -41.63 -25.64 1.40
N GLY A 659 -41.47 -26.96 1.62
CA GLY A 659 -42.61 -27.89 1.69
C GLY A 659 -43.44 -27.90 0.40
N SER A 660 -44.76 -27.97 0.53
CA SER A 660 -45.72 -27.88 -0.58
C SER A 660 -46.08 -26.43 -0.99
N GLN A 661 -45.46 -25.42 -0.36
CA GLN A 661 -45.84 -24.01 -0.53
C GLN A 661 -45.64 -23.51 -1.96
N ALA A 662 -44.70 -24.08 -2.70
CA ALA A 662 -44.35 -23.68 -4.07
C ALA A 662 -44.74 -24.73 -5.13
N ARG A 663 -45.74 -25.59 -4.86
CA ARG A 663 -46.12 -26.73 -5.71
C ARG A 663 -46.49 -26.32 -7.15
N CYS A 664 -47.18 -25.20 -7.31
CA CYS A 664 -47.61 -24.62 -8.58
C CYS A 664 -46.44 -24.23 -9.51
N VAL A 665 -45.24 -23.97 -8.96
CA VAL A 665 -44.03 -23.60 -9.73
C VAL A 665 -42.97 -24.69 -9.73
N GLU A 666 -43.19 -25.80 -9.01
CA GLU A 666 -42.17 -26.82 -8.76
C GLU A 666 -41.64 -27.48 -10.04
N ASN A 667 -42.50 -27.68 -11.04
CA ASN A 667 -42.16 -28.37 -12.28
C ASN A 667 -41.86 -27.43 -13.46
N SER A 668 -42.37 -26.20 -13.45
CA SER A 668 -42.30 -25.26 -14.58
C SER A 668 -41.40 -24.05 -14.32
N LEU A 669 -41.29 -23.60 -13.07
CA LEU A 669 -40.57 -22.38 -12.67
C LEU A 669 -39.77 -22.64 -11.39
N PHE A 670 -38.98 -23.73 -11.38
CA PHE A 670 -38.31 -24.23 -10.17
C PHE A 670 -37.37 -23.20 -9.49
N HIS A 671 -36.84 -22.24 -10.25
CA HIS A 671 -36.01 -21.15 -9.73
C HIS A 671 -36.80 -20.18 -8.82
N LEU A 672 -38.14 -20.14 -8.94
CA LEU A 672 -39.02 -19.32 -8.10
C LEU A 672 -39.47 -20.02 -6.82
N ARG A 673 -39.13 -21.31 -6.61
CA ARG A 673 -39.58 -22.09 -5.43
C ARG A 673 -39.25 -21.45 -4.09
N LYS A 674 -38.21 -20.63 -4.06
CA LYS A 674 -37.77 -19.90 -2.88
C LYS A 674 -38.66 -18.71 -2.52
N TYR A 675 -39.36 -18.15 -3.52
CA TYR A 675 -40.07 -16.88 -3.43
C TYR A 675 -41.59 -17.05 -3.57
N CYS A 676 -42.03 -18.06 -4.32
CA CYS A 676 -43.44 -18.30 -4.62
C CYS A 676 -44.16 -19.09 -3.53
N TYR A 677 -45.36 -18.63 -3.17
CA TYR A 677 -46.33 -19.35 -2.36
C TYR A 677 -47.61 -19.45 -3.17
N CYS A 678 -48.10 -20.65 -3.41
CA CYS A 678 -49.22 -20.86 -4.30
C CYS A 678 -50.51 -20.26 -3.74
N ASN A 679 -51.32 -19.66 -4.61
CA ASN A 679 -52.57 -18.97 -4.28
C ASN A 679 -53.74 -19.91 -3.88
N ASP A 680 -53.48 -21.19 -3.62
CA ASP A 680 -54.46 -22.29 -3.42
C ASP A 680 -55.84 -21.89 -2.88
#